data_AF-A0A966UQ15-F1
#
_entry.id   AF-A0A966UQ15-F1
#
_cell.length_a   1.000
_cell.length_b   1.000
_cell.length_c   1.000
_cell.angle_alpha   90.00
_cell.angle_beta   90.00
_cell.angle_gamma   90.00
#
_symmetry.space_group_name_H-M   'P 1'
#
loop_
_entity.id
_entity.type
_entity.pdbx_description
1 polymer ?
#
loop_
_entity_poly.entity_id
_entity_poly.type
_entity_poly.pdbx_seq_one_letter_code
_entity_poly.pdbx_strand_id
1 'polypeptide(L)'
;MLGSNSKTVQYIEPNITIEPLFILADPRGNGTKEWFAVVTNNSKAQITAYAQSTGSAVSTYFTKNGTVVPFNNIVTTLMTNMSELFKNATTFNEDISSWDTRIVTDMTRTFQTALGFNQPLNYWNVANVTNTFKMFDDAHIFNQPLNNWNVANVTSMSAMFNGARAFNQNISLWNVDNVTSMIQMFYDARVFNQNISGWNVGNVTNMAYMFSYATVFNQNLSGWNVGKVTSRDNFASPALLANVAFQPNWPKLSRLANGVTIQYTGTAQAVTDEYNLSTPSPLFVLEDPRGTGTPELFAIVNNSSRQKIIDYAKSTGSAVSTYFTKLGESSPVPFNNIVTTLMTGMRQLFSFTTINKDISSWDTSNVTDMAGMFTNNGLFNQDISKWNVAKVTDMSSLFINNYKFNQNISSWNTSNVILMSYMFSGTLEFNQNINGWNVANVTNMSYTFAYTKAFNQPLSSWNVAKVSVMSSMFVRAAVFNQPLNTWNVANVFFMEYMFSEAIVFNQPLNSWNVAKVTNMSRMFFNPLNYPYIESVFNQNLSGWNVAYTTARPSLMRIKFAVGSVLGRDENSAFLPSWAGPEEDILQVSRNVGYDTNANDNKLLRIKFSVVNRNPINNTKIFLKTYVTEGYVIPTTVYQDTSNPNVNNIYYAIVNFYPVNNQGEHQIRTIKILSADGQTEFSTNTNVNLGPEYS
;
A
#
# COMPACT_ATOMS: atom_id res chain seq x y z
N MET A 1 1.19 22.04 62.11
CA MET A 1 0.13 22.97 62.59
C MET A 1 -1.23 22.40 62.20
N LEU A 2 -2.25 22.53 63.04
CA LEU A 2 -3.65 22.23 62.68
C LEU A 2 -4.48 23.52 62.79
N GLY A 3 -5.37 23.74 61.82
CA GLY A 3 -6.57 24.55 62.07
C GLY A 3 -7.53 23.75 62.96
N SER A 4 -8.39 24.42 63.71
CA SER A 4 -9.26 23.86 64.77
C SER A 4 -10.16 22.68 64.37
N ASN A 5 -10.30 22.37 63.07
CA ASN A 5 -11.13 21.28 62.53
C ASN A 5 -10.35 20.27 61.65
N SER A 6 -9.01 20.34 61.60
CA SER A 6 -8.21 19.49 60.70
C SER A 6 -7.90 18.12 61.31
N LYS A 7 -8.22 17.04 60.58
CA LYS A 7 -7.82 15.66 60.93
C LYS A 7 -6.38 15.32 60.52
N THR A 8 -5.71 16.18 59.74
CA THR A 8 -4.42 15.88 59.10
C THR A 8 -3.28 16.67 59.71
N VAL A 9 -2.28 16.01 60.29
CA VAL A 9 -1.08 16.67 60.83
C VAL A 9 -0.09 16.95 59.71
N GLN A 10 0.42 18.19 59.64
CA GLN A 10 1.41 18.60 58.64
C GLN A 10 2.78 18.90 59.25
N TYR A 11 3.82 18.32 58.66
CA TYR A 11 5.22 18.65 58.92
C TYR A 11 5.70 19.68 57.87
N ILE A 12 6.28 20.79 58.34
CA ILE A 12 6.56 22.00 57.53
C ILE A 12 8.07 22.29 57.37
N GLU A 13 8.94 21.49 57.98
CA GLU A 13 10.38 21.66 57.89
C GLU A 13 10.97 20.70 56.84
N PRO A 14 11.94 21.12 56.01
CA PRO A 14 12.43 20.33 54.88
C PRO A 14 13.48 19.25 55.25
N ASN A 15 13.52 18.74 56.48
CA ASN A 15 14.53 17.75 56.86
C ASN A 15 14.18 16.35 56.31
N ILE A 16 14.87 15.95 55.24
CA ILE A 16 14.74 14.62 54.62
C ILE A 16 15.72 13.66 55.32
N THR A 17 15.18 12.71 56.08
CA THR A 17 15.95 11.63 56.70
C THR A 17 15.65 10.27 56.04
N ILE A 18 16.60 9.34 56.11
CA ILE A 18 16.45 7.94 55.64
C ILE A 18 15.52 7.14 56.57
N GLU A 19 15.45 7.57 57.84
CA GLU A 19 14.62 6.99 58.90
C GLU A 19 13.39 7.87 59.17
N PRO A 20 12.28 7.32 59.70
CA PRO A 20 11.18 8.12 60.21
C PRO A 20 11.67 9.07 61.29
N LEU A 21 11.26 10.34 61.21
CA LEU A 21 11.55 11.35 62.22
C LEU A 21 10.46 11.33 63.30
N PHE A 22 10.85 11.12 64.55
CA PHE A 22 9.93 11.06 65.68
C PHE A 22 9.88 12.39 66.40
N ILE A 23 8.68 12.91 66.58
CA ILE A 23 8.47 14.24 67.16
C ILE A 23 7.42 14.12 68.27
N LEU A 24 7.75 14.66 69.44
CA LEU A 24 6.80 14.83 70.53
C LEU A 24 6.20 16.24 70.43
N ALA A 25 4.93 16.35 70.06
CA ALA A 25 4.28 17.64 69.82
C ALA A 25 2.81 17.61 70.27
N ASP A 26 2.23 18.79 70.48
CA ASP A 26 0.78 18.99 70.59
C ASP A 26 0.29 19.73 69.34
N PRO A 27 0.19 19.05 68.18
CA PRO A 27 -0.26 19.71 66.96
C PRO A 27 -1.76 20.04 67.01
N ARG A 28 -2.51 19.43 67.94
CA ARG A 28 -3.96 19.57 68.12
C ARG A 28 -4.33 20.77 68.99
N GLY A 29 -3.37 21.32 69.75
CA GLY A 29 -3.55 22.50 70.59
C GLY A 29 -4.43 22.25 71.82
N ASN A 30 -4.48 21.00 72.31
CA ASN A 30 -5.32 20.59 73.44
C ASN A 30 -4.55 20.45 74.77
N GLY A 31 -3.28 20.86 74.79
CA GLY A 31 -2.39 20.78 75.94
C GLY A 31 -1.71 19.42 76.13
N THR A 32 -2.04 18.40 75.33
CA THR A 32 -1.49 17.04 75.45
C THR A 32 -0.46 16.79 74.35
N LYS A 33 0.78 16.50 74.73
CA LYS A 33 1.83 16.10 73.76
C LYS A 33 1.69 14.64 73.39
N GLU A 34 1.80 14.35 72.11
CA GLU A 34 1.73 13.00 71.53
C GLU A 34 2.94 12.75 70.63
N TRP A 35 3.33 11.49 70.50
CA TRP A 35 4.38 11.10 69.57
C TRP A 35 3.82 10.99 68.14
N PHE A 36 4.55 11.56 67.18
CA PHE A 36 4.28 11.49 65.75
C PHE A 36 5.51 10.94 65.02
N ALA A 37 5.27 10.21 63.93
CA ALA A 37 6.33 9.72 63.04
C ALA A 37 6.16 10.35 61.66
N VAL A 38 7.10 11.20 61.25
CA VAL A 38 7.15 11.78 59.90
C VAL A 38 7.81 10.77 58.97
N VAL A 39 7.09 10.37 57.93
CA VAL A 39 7.54 9.33 56.99
C VAL A 39 7.66 9.91 55.59
N THR A 40 8.77 9.57 54.94
CA THR A 40 9.12 9.97 53.58
C THR A 40 9.08 8.75 52.66
N ASN A 41 9.27 8.96 51.36
CA ASN A 41 9.43 7.83 50.43
C ASN A 41 10.57 6.87 50.83
N ASN A 42 11.64 7.39 51.45
CA ASN A 42 12.81 6.59 51.83
C ASN A 42 12.56 5.76 53.10
N SER A 43 11.70 6.23 54.00
CA SER A 43 11.44 5.58 55.29
C SER A 43 10.17 4.73 55.33
N LYS A 44 9.34 4.75 54.27
CA LYS A 44 8.04 4.06 54.22
C LYS A 44 8.12 2.53 54.43
N ALA A 45 9.23 1.90 54.05
CA ALA A 45 9.42 0.45 54.18
C ALA A 45 9.32 -0.03 55.65
N GLN A 46 9.63 0.83 56.62
CA GLN A 46 9.49 0.49 58.03
C GLN A 46 8.02 0.40 58.47
N ILE A 47 7.14 1.22 57.89
CA ILE A 47 5.70 1.10 58.09
C ILE A 47 5.23 -0.25 57.53
N THR A 48 5.68 -0.60 56.31
CA THR A 48 5.32 -1.86 55.65
C THR A 48 5.74 -3.08 56.45
N ALA A 49 7.00 -3.14 56.87
CA ALA A 49 7.54 -4.24 57.67
C ALA A 49 6.75 -4.40 58.99
N TYR A 50 6.40 -3.28 59.62
CA TYR A 50 5.59 -3.30 60.83
C TYR A 50 4.18 -3.85 60.56
N ALA A 51 3.48 -3.33 59.54
CA ALA A 51 2.15 -3.80 59.17
C ALA A 51 2.14 -5.31 58.86
N GLN A 52 3.21 -5.84 58.24
CA GLN A 52 3.39 -7.27 57.98
C GLN A 52 3.72 -8.08 59.25
N SER A 53 4.41 -7.50 60.23
CA SER A 53 4.79 -8.19 61.47
C SER A 53 3.64 -8.38 62.47
N THR A 54 2.49 -7.76 62.23
CA THR A 54 1.29 -7.90 63.06
C THR A 54 0.66 -9.29 62.89
N GLY A 55 1.26 -10.31 63.48
CA GLY A 55 0.56 -11.58 63.74
C GLY A 55 -0.72 -11.35 64.56
N SER A 56 -1.56 -12.38 64.74
CA SER A 56 -2.90 -12.33 65.37
C SER A 56 -3.02 -11.72 66.78
N ALA A 57 -1.96 -11.16 67.37
CA ALA A 57 -1.97 -10.42 68.63
C ALA A 57 -1.63 -8.94 68.37
N VAL A 58 -2.67 -8.12 68.50
CA VAL A 58 -2.74 -6.66 68.38
C VAL A 58 -1.47 -5.94 68.88
N SER A 59 -0.76 -5.27 67.98
CA SER A 59 0.04 -4.10 68.33
C SER A 59 -0.42 -2.94 67.45
N THR A 60 -1.26 -2.08 68.00
CA THR A 60 -1.85 -0.90 67.32
C THR A 60 -0.85 0.25 67.08
N TYR A 61 0.47 -0.02 67.08
CA TYR A 61 1.48 1.03 67.30
C TYR A 61 2.87 0.79 66.69
N PHE A 62 3.33 1.71 65.85
CA PHE A 62 4.72 1.78 65.42
C PHE A 62 5.66 2.04 66.63
N THR A 63 6.54 1.08 66.96
CA THR A 63 7.46 1.19 68.11
C THR A 63 8.91 1.38 67.67
N LYS A 64 9.57 2.45 68.13
CA LYS A 64 11.02 2.63 68.01
C LYS A 64 11.61 3.09 69.34
N ASN A 65 12.66 2.42 69.80
CA ASN A 65 13.33 2.68 71.08
C ASN A 65 12.35 2.70 72.29
N GLY A 66 11.34 1.83 72.30
CA GLY A 66 10.33 1.75 73.37
C GLY A 66 9.22 2.82 73.31
N THR A 67 9.26 3.73 72.33
CA THR A 67 8.22 4.74 72.12
C THR A 67 7.15 4.21 71.17
N VAL A 68 5.89 4.33 71.57
CA VAL A 68 4.70 3.76 70.93
C VAL A 68 3.98 4.87 70.15
N VAL A 69 3.88 4.75 68.82
CA VAL A 69 3.24 5.72 67.92
C VAL A 69 2.02 5.09 67.22
N PRO A 70 0.79 5.55 67.48
CA PRO A 70 -0.40 5.12 66.76
C PRO A 70 -0.31 5.38 65.25
N PHE A 71 -0.95 4.53 64.42
CA PHE A 71 -0.95 4.71 62.95
C PHE A 71 -1.57 6.04 62.50
N ASN A 72 -2.59 6.53 63.22
CA ASN A 72 -3.21 7.82 62.95
C ASN A 72 -2.30 9.02 63.34
N ASN A 73 -1.17 8.79 64.00
CA ASN A 73 -0.13 9.77 64.29
C ASN A 73 1.07 9.69 63.31
N ILE A 74 0.96 8.91 62.24
CA ILE A 74 1.95 8.94 61.15
C ILE A 74 1.67 10.16 60.24
N VAL A 75 2.71 10.94 59.99
CA VAL A 75 2.66 12.16 59.17
C VAL A 75 3.20 11.85 57.77
N THR A 76 2.33 11.90 56.76
CA THR A 76 2.62 11.51 55.37
C THR A 76 2.85 12.70 54.43
N THR A 77 2.97 13.92 54.95
CA THR A 77 3.04 15.15 54.14
C THR A 77 4.27 15.29 53.24
N LEU A 78 5.24 14.38 53.35
CA LEU A 78 6.44 14.32 52.52
C LEU A 78 6.50 13.06 51.63
N MET A 79 5.41 12.29 51.55
CA MET A 79 5.34 11.04 50.81
C MET A 79 4.61 11.24 49.49
N THR A 80 5.33 11.15 48.37
CA THR A 80 4.73 11.18 47.02
C THR A 80 4.42 9.78 46.47
N ASN A 81 5.03 8.74 47.05
CA ASN A 81 4.89 7.37 46.57
C ASN A 81 4.46 6.41 47.70
N MET A 82 3.19 5.98 47.69
CA MET A 82 2.59 5.01 48.61
C MET A 82 2.60 3.57 48.07
N SER A 83 3.40 3.28 47.04
CA SER A 83 3.45 1.96 46.46
C SER A 83 3.87 0.90 47.49
N GLU A 84 3.16 -0.23 47.46
CA GLU A 84 3.38 -1.43 48.30
C GLU A 84 3.35 -1.20 49.82
N LEU A 85 2.83 -0.05 50.31
CA LEU A 85 2.96 0.37 51.71
C LEU A 85 2.38 -0.62 52.74
N PHE A 86 1.30 -1.32 52.39
CA PHE A 86 0.63 -2.35 53.22
C PHE A 86 0.47 -3.68 52.49
N LYS A 87 1.32 -3.92 51.49
CA LYS A 87 1.29 -5.17 50.73
C LYS A 87 1.56 -6.36 51.66
N ASN A 88 0.75 -7.40 51.56
CA ASN A 88 0.78 -8.61 52.39
C ASN A 88 0.57 -8.39 53.90
N ALA A 89 0.07 -7.22 54.33
CA ALA A 89 -0.29 -6.98 55.72
C ALA A 89 -1.67 -7.61 56.03
N THR A 90 -1.73 -8.95 56.07
CA THR A 90 -2.97 -9.74 56.00
C THR A 90 -3.97 -9.45 57.13
N THR A 91 -3.50 -9.01 58.29
CA THR A 91 -4.29 -8.71 59.50
C THR A 91 -4.48 -7.21 59.74
N PHE A 92 -3.83 -6.35 58.95
CA PHE A 92 -3.79 -4.90 59.20
C PHE A 92 -5.16 -4.25 59.02
N ASN A 93 -5.61 -3.51 60.03
CA ASN A 93 -6.89 -2.78 60.01
C ASN A 93 -6.87 -1.51 60.90
N GLU A 94 -5.73 -0.84 61.01
CA GLU A 94 -5.56 0.33 61.90
C GLU A 94 -6.03 1.64 61.24
N ASP A 95 -6.56 2.58 62.02
CA ASP A 95 -7.07 3.86 61.52
C ASP A 95 -5.97 4.70 60.85
N ILE A 96 -6.17 5.01 59.58
CA ILE A 96 -5.31 5.84 58.72
C ILE A 96 -6.10 6.98 58.06
N SER A 97 -7.27 7.32 58.60
CA SER A 97 -8.14 8.37 58.05
C SER A 97 -7.56 9.79 58.18
N SER A 98 -6.57 9.98 59.07
CA SER A 98 -5.86 11.25 59.31
C SER A 98 -4.71 11.53 58.34
N TRP A 99 -4.40 10.59 57.45
CA TRP A 99 -3.23 10.72 56.57
C TRP A 99 -3.45 11.76 55.47
N ASP A 100 -2.41 12.54 55.19
CA ASP A 100 -2.41 13.53 54.12
C ASP A 100 -1.83 12.92 52.83
N THR A 101 -2.69 12.77 51.82
CA THR A 101 -2.36 12.14 50.54
C THR A 101 -2.29 13.13 49.38
N ARG A 102 -2.39 14.45 49.65
CA ARG A 102 -2.52 15.49 48.61
C ARG A 102 -1.36 15.55 47.62
N ILE A 103 -0.17 15.09 48.00
CA ILE A 103 1.01 15.08 47.12
C ILE A 103 1.35 13.68 46.58
N VAL A 104 0.55 12.67 46.88
CA VAL A 104 0.77 11.29 46.44
C VAL A 104 0.42 11.17 44.97
N THR A 105 1.34 10.60 44.18
CA THR A 105 1.15 10.35 42.74
C THR A 105 1.03 8.87 42.41
N ASP A 106 1.52 7.97 43.27
CA ASP A 106 1.57 6.52 43.03
C ASP A 106 1.02 5.74 44.24
N MET A 107 -0.04 4.96 44.02
CA MET A 107 -0.68 4.07 45.00
C MET A 107 -0.66 2.59 44.54
N THR A 108 0.33 2.22 43.73
CA THR A 108 0.47 0.86 43.22
C THR A 108 0.55 -0.16 44.35
N ARG A 109 -0.36 -1.15 44.37
CA ARG A 109 -0.37 -2.27 45.34
C ARG A 109 -0.38 -1.84 46.81
N THR A 110 -0.87 -0.65 47.15
CA THR A 110 -0.81 -0.12 48.51
C THR A 110 -1.41 -1.08 49.54
N PHE A 111 -2.57 -1.69 49.27
CA PHE A 111 -3.26 -2.64 50.14
C PHE A 111 -3.36 -4.05 49.54
N GLN A 112 -2.45 -4.41 48.64
CA GLN A 112 -2.47 -5.74 48.01
C GLN A 112 -2.35 -6.83 49.09
N THR A 113 -3.26 -7.80 49.11
CA THR A 113 -3.33 -8.91 50.07
C THR A 113 -3.48 -8.45 51.53
N ALA A 114 -3.97 -7.23 51.78
CA ALA A 114 -4.34 -6.77 53.11
C ALA A 114 -5.73 -7.32 53.49
N LEU A 115 -5.80 -8.63 53.73
CA LEU A 115 -7.07 -9.40 53.82
C LEU A 115 -8.05 -8.85 54.87
N GLY A 116 -7.53 -8.28 55.97
CA GLY A 116 -8.29 -7.72 57.10
C GLY A 116 -8.55 -6.21 57.03
N PHE A 117 -8.13 -5.52 55.98
CA PHE A 117 -8.21 -4.06 55.91
C PHE A 117 -9.62 -3.56 55.54
N ASN A 118 -10.20 -2.67 56.35
CA ASN A 118 -11.54 -2.10 56.13
C ASN A 118 -11.72 -0.71 56.77
N GLN A 119 -10.68 0.12 56.79
CA GLN A 119 -10.72 1.47 57.40
C GLN A 119 -11.16 2.57 56.41
N PRO A 120 -11.83 3.63 56.89
CA PRO A 120 -12.42 4.65 56.01
C PRO A 120 -11.36 5.49 55.29
N LEU A 121 -11.43 5.53 53.96
CA LEU A 121 -10.48 6.25 53.09
C LEU A 121 -11.08 7.45 52.33
N ASN A 122 -12.37 7.76 52.54
CA ASN A 122 -13.08 8.80 51.79
C ASN A 122 -12.56 10.24 52.06
N TYR A 123 -11.69 10.41 53.06
CA TYR A 123 -11.02 11.68 53.39
C TYR A 123 -9.70 11.88 52.64
N TRP A 124 -9.18 10.84 51.98
CA TRP A 124 -7.95 10.94 51.22
C TRP A 124 -8.15 11.79 49.96
N ASN A 125 -7.18 12.65 49.66
CA ASN A 125 -7.14 13.41 48.42
C ASN A 125 -6.26 12.67 47.40
N VAL A 126 -6.90 12.04 46.42
CA VAL A 126 -6.24 11.28 45.35
C VAL A 126 -6.13 12.05 44.03
N ALA A 127 -6.38 13.35 44.02
CA ALA A 127 -6.45 14.14 42.79
C ALA A 127 -5.12 14.17 41.99
N ASN A 128 -3.98 13.94 42.65
CA ASN A 128 -2.67 13.88 42.00
C ASN A 128 -2.21 12.44 41.67
N VAL A 129 -3.00 11.43 42.03
CA VAL A 129 -2.67 10.02 41.78
C VAL A 129 -2.88 9.70 40.30
N THR A 130 -1.86 9.12 39.67
CA THR A 130 -1.89 8.71 38.26
C THR A 130 -1.94 7.19 38.09
N ASN A 131 -1.56 6.42 39.13
CA ASN A 131 -1.49 4.97 39.09
C ASN A 131 -2.12 4.33 40.34
N THR A 132 -3.12 3.47 40.11
CA THR A 132 -3.86 2.70 41.15
C THR A 132 -3.74 1.18 40.95
N PHE A 133 -2.76 0.75 40.16
CA PHE A 133 -2.55 -0.65 39.79
C PHE A 133 -2.56 -1.56 41.02
N LYS A 134 -3.48 -2.53 41.07
CA LYS A 134 -3.61 -3.51 42.16
C LYS A 134 -3.77 -2.92 43.57
N MET A 135 -4.27 -1.68 43.71
CA MET A 135 -4.30 -1.00 45.01
C MET A 135 -5.01 -1.81 46.11
N PHE A 136 -6.14 -2.46 45.81
CA PHE A 136 -6.92 -3.31 46.73
C PHE A 136 -7.01 -4.77 46.26
N ASP A 137 -6.02 -5.24 45.48
CA ASP A 137 -5.92 -6.63 45.02
C ASP A 137 -5.93 -7.58 46.22
N ASP A 138 -6.86 -8.54 46.28
CA ASP A 138 -7.13 -9.46 47.39
C ASP A 138 -7.42 -8.80 48.77
N ALA A 139 -7.83 -7.53 48.82
CA ALA A 139 -8.34 -6.91 50.06
C ALA A 139 -9.77 -7.41 50.39
N HIS A 140 -9.88 -8.68 50.78
CA HIS A 140 -11.12 -9.46 50.82
C HIS A 140 -12.32 -8.76 51.50
N ILE A 141 -12.09 -8.12 52.65
CA ILE A 141 -13.17 -7.53 53.46
C ILE A 141 -13.35 -6.03 53.26
N PHE A 142 -12.54 -5.40 52.39
CA PHE A 142 -12.60 -3.96 52.18
C PHE A 142 -13.92 -3.53 51.55
N ASN A 143 -14.67 -2.67 52.23
CA ASN A 143 -15.97 -2.19 51.77
C ASN A 143 -16.27 -0.76 52.29
N GLN A 144 -15.31 0.16 52.16
CA GLN A 144 -15.45 1.54 52.65
C GLN A 144 -15.74 2.55 51.52
N PRO A 145 -16.53 3.61 51.78
CA PRO A 145 -16.89 4.60 50.76
C PRO A 145 -15.65 5.26 50.14
N LEU A 146 -15.66 5.40 48.81
CA LEU A 146 -14.63 6.07 47.98
C LEU A 146 -15.22 7.14 47.05
N ASN A 147 -16.46 7.56 47.30
CA ASN A 147 -17.23 8.42 46.41
C ASN A 147 -16.69 9.87 46.34
N ASN A 148 -15.84 10.30 47.28
CA ASN A 148 -15.22 11.63 47.27
C ASN A 148 -13.88 11.66 46.51
N TRP A 149 -13.40 10.52 46.02
CA TRP A 149 -12.13 10.46 45.30
C TRP A 149 -12.25 11.10 43.91
N ASN A 150 -11.34 12.04 43.63
CA ASN A 150 -11.14 12.57 42.29
C ASN A 150 -10.08 11.73 41.56
N VAL A 151 -10.52 10.81 40.70
CA VAL A 151 -9.66 9.89 39.94
C VAL A 151 -9.36 10.37 38.51
N ALA A 152 -9.65 11.63 38.17
CA ALA A 152 -9.54 12.13 36.80
C ALA A 152 -8.12 12.06 36.19
N ASN A 153 -7.08 12.01 37.03
CA ASN A 153 -5.69 11.88 36.58
C ASN A 153 -5.18 10.42 36.50
N VAL A 154 -6.01 9.45 36.90
CA VAL A 154 -5.64 8.03 36.87
C VAL A 154 -5.67 7.52 35.43
N THR A 155 -4.57 6.89 35.00
CA THR A 155 -4.41 6.36 33.64
C THR A 155 -4.59 4.85 33.55
N SER A 156 -4.39 4.13 34.66
CA SER A 156 -4.59 2.69 34.78
C SER A 156 -5.32 2.35 36.08
N MET A 157 -6.37 1.54 35.94
CA MET A 157 -7.15 0.95 37.05
C MET A 157 -7.04 -0.58 37.05
N SER A 158 -6.02 -1.13 36.39
CA SER A 158 -5.88 -2.58 36.23
C SER A 158 -5.81 -3.28 37.60
N ALA A 159 -6.64 -4.30 37.77
CA ALA A 159 -6.76 -5.12 38.98
C ALA A 159 -6.96 -4.34 40.29
N MET A 160 -7.47 -3.10 40.24
CA MET A 160 -7.59 -2.24 41.43
C MET A 160 -8.42 -2.89 42.55
N PHE A 161 -9.51 -3.60 42.22
CA PHE A 161 -10.39 -4.32 43.15
C PHE A 161 -10.46 -5.82 42.86
N ASN A 162 -9.44 -6.38 42.21
CA ASN A 162 -9.34 -7.81 41.99
C ASN A 162 -9.36 -8.55 43.35
N GLY A 163 -10.21 -9.55 43.54
CA GLY A 163 -10.32 -10.29 44.80
C GLY A 163 -10.89 -9.49 45.98
N ALA A 164 -11.32 -8.24 45.80
CA ALA A 164 -11.96 -7.43 46.84
C ALA A 164 -13.42 -7.89 47.06
N ARG A 165 -13.60 -9.09 47.59
CA ARG A 165 -14.86 -9.86 47.59
C ARG A 165 -16.03 -9.18 48.29
N ALA A 166 -15.78 -8.29 49.25
CA ALA A 166 -16.80 -7.54 49.99
C ALA A 166 -17.12 -6.16 49.38
N PHE A 167 -16.35 -5.69 48.39
CA PHE A 167 -16.45 -4.32 47.89
C PHE A 167 -17.74 -4.10 47.08
N ASN A 168 -18.59 -3.18 47.53
CA ASN A 168 -19.81 -2.78 46.82
C ASN A 168 -20.18 -1.30 47.05
N GLN A 169 -19.18 -0.42 47.08
CA GLN A 169 -19.38 1.00 47.40
C GLN A 169 -19.57 1.84 46.15
N ASN A 170 -20.41 2.89 46.26
CA ASN A 170 -20.77 3.74 45.12
C ASN A 170 -19.55 4.49 44.56
N ILE A 171 -19.24 4.22 43.29
CA ILE A 171 -18.19 4.84 42.49
C ILE A 171 -18.72 5.41 41.16
N SER A 172 -20.04 5.64 41.09
CA SER A 172 -20.72 6.12 39.87
C SER A 172 -20.25 7.51 39.42
N LEU A 173 -19.75 8.34 40.35
CA LEU A 173 -19.31 9.72 40.11
C LEU A 173 -17.83 9.83 39.71
N TRP A 174 -17.10 8.73 39.59
CA TRP A 174 -15.70 8.76 39.16
C TRP A 174 -15.58 9.21 37.69
N ASN A 175 -14.72 10.20 37.44
CA ASN A 175 -14.31 10.56 36.10
C ASN A 175 -13.18 9.62 35.64
N VAL A 176 -13.50 8.73 34.68
CA VAL A 176 -12.58 7.73 34.13
C VAL A 176 -12.09 8.06 32.71
N ASP A 177 -12.27 9.31 32.25
CA ASP A 177 -11.97 9.74 30.87
C ASP A 177 -10.53 9.45 30.44
N ASN A 178 -9.57 9.52 31.38
CA ASN A 178 -8.14 9.32 31.10
C ASN A 178 -7.67 7.86 31.27
N VAL A 179 -8.56 6.95 31.68
CA VAL A 179 -8.21 5.55 31.90
C VAL A 179 -8.07 4.82 30.56
N THR A 180 -6.94 4.15 30.36
CA THR A 180 -6.66 3.36 29.15
C THR A 180 -6.77 1.85 29.38
N SER A 181 -6.61 1.38 30.62
CA SER A 181 -6.70 -0.05 30.97
C SER A 181 -7.55 -0.31 32.22
N MET A 182 -8.47 -1.26 32.11
CA MET A 182 -9.34 -1.77 33.19
C MET A 182 -9.26 -3.31 33.32
N ILE A 183 -8.18 -3.93 32.83
CA ILE A 183 -7.98 -5.38 32.94
C ILE A 183 -8.13 -5.85 34.40
N GLN A 184 -8.95 -6.88 34.62
CA GLN A 184 -9.22 -7.47 35.93
C GLN A 184 -9.72 -6.51 37.02
N MET A 185 -10.18 -5.30 36.68
CA MET A 185 -10.51 -4.26 37.68
C MET A 185 -11.42 -4.76 38.82
N PHE A 186 -12.41 -5.61 38.51
CA PHE A 186 -13.35 -6.22 39.44
C PHE A 186 -13.37 -7.76 39.36
N TYR A 187 -12.25 -8.39 38.97
CA TYR A 187 -12.13 -9.85 38.96
C TYR A 187 -12.36 -10.42 40.37
N ASP A 188 -13.21 -11.44 40.54
CA ASP A 188 -13.60 -12.02 41.86
C ASP A 188 -14.12 -10.99 42.90
N ALA A 189 -14.58 -9.81 42.47
CA ALA A 189 -15.30 -8.85 43.32
C ALA A 189 -16.77 -9.29 43.46
N ARG A 190 -16.98 -10.40 44.18
CA ARG A 190 -18.20 -11.23 44.14
C ARG A 190 -19.52 -10.49 44.35
N VAL A 191 -19.52 -9.45 45.19
CA VAL A 191 -20.73 -8.71 45.59
C VAL A 191 -20.86 -7.32 44.93
N PHE A 192 -19.91 -6.94 44.07
CA PHE A 192 -19.94 -5.64 43.40
C PHE A 192 -21.11 -5.56 42.42
N ASN A 193 -22.00 -4.58 42.62
CA ASN A 193 -23.16 -4.34 41.74
C ASN A 193 -23.55 -2.86 41.63
N GLN A 194 -22.59 -1.95 41.72
CA GLN A 194 -22.89 -0.51 41.65
C GLN A 194 -23.09 -0.05 40.21
N ASN A 195 -24.03 0.89 40.01
CA ASN A 195 -24.32 1.43 38.69
C ASN A 195 -23.17 2.30 38.17
N ILE A 196 -22.46 1.79 37.17
CA ILE A 196 -21.34 2.45 36.46
C ILE A 196 -21.67 2.74 34.99
N SER A 197 -22.96 2.72 34.62
CA SER A 197 -23.41 2.97 33.24
C SER A 197 -23.04 4.37 32.72
N GLY A 198 -22.85 5.34 33.64
CA GLY A 198 -22.47 6.72 33.32
C GLY A 198 -20.97 6.95 33.08
N TRP A 199 -20.13 5.92 33.24
CA TRP A 199 -18.70 6.05 32.98
C TRP A 199 -18.41 6.25 31.48
N ASN A 200 -17.58 7.23 31.17
CA ASN A 200 -17.07 7.43 29.82
C ASN A 200 -15.80 6.60 29.59
N VAL A 201 -15.99 5.40 29.03
CA VAL A 201 -14.92 4.43 28.75
C VAL A 201 -14.31 4.58 27.35
N GLY A 202 -14.56 5.70 26.66
CA GLY A 202 -14.18 5.90 25.25
C GLY A 202 -12.67 5.89 24.96
N ASN A 203 -11.82 5.94 25.99
CA ASN A 203 -10.36 5.85 25.87
C ASN A 203 -9.78 4.50 26.34
N VAL A 204 -10.61 3.60 26.87
CA VAL A 204 -10.17 2.29 27.33
C VAL A 204 -9.90 1.38 26.14
N THR A 205 -8.74 0.71 26.14
CA THR A 205 -8.33 -0.24 25.10
C THR A 205 -8.36 -1.69 25.60
N ASN A 206 -8.16 -1.95 26.90
CA ASN A 206 -8.21 -3.30 27.47
C ASN A 206 -9.22 -3.41 28.64
N MET A 207 -10.17 -4.33 28.48
CA MET A 207 -11.19 -4.71 29.48
C MET A 207 -11.20 -6.22 29.77
N ALA A 208 -10.14 -6.96 29.46
CA ALA A 208 -10.07 -8.39 29.70
C ALA A 208 -10.33 -8.71 31.17
N TYR A 209 -11.15 -9.73 31.44
CA TYR A 209 -11.50 -10.23 32.76
C TYR A 209 -12.13 -9.20 33.72
N MET A 210 -12.56 -8.03 33.24
CA MET A 210 -12.96 -6.90 34.10
C MET A 210 -13.97 -7.27 35.19
N PHE A 211 -14.99 -8.07 34.86
CA PHE A 211 -16.04 -8.55 35.77
C PHE A 211 -16.06 -10.08 35.91
N SER A 212 -14.98 -10.77 35.54
CA SER A 212 -14.93 -12.22 35.67
C SER A 212 -15.04 -12.62 37.15
N TYR A 213 -15.92 -13.57 37.47
CA TYR A 213 -16.28 -13.95 38.85
C TYR A 213 -16.93 -12.86 39.74
N ALA A 214 -17.34 -11.71 39.19
CA ALA A 214 -18.21 -10.75 39.88
C ALA A 214 -19.66 -11.27 39.92
N THR A 215 -19.94 -12.25 40.78
CA THR A 215 -21.10 -13.15 40.69
C THR A 215 -22.48 -12.48 40.66
N VAL A 216 -22.63 -11.27 41.20
CA VAL A 216 -23.92 -10.55 41.25
C VAL A 216 -24.03 -9.39 40.25
N PHE A 217 -22.97 -9.09 39.51
CA PHE A 217 -22.92 -7.90 38.66
C PHE A 217 -23.86 -8.04 37.45
N ASN A 218 -24.84 -7.14 37.35
CA ASN A 218 -25.89 -7.18 36.33
C ASN A 218 -26.30 -5.80 35.77
N GLN A 219 -25.42 -4.80 35.87
CA GLN A 219 -25.71 -3.43 35.45
C GLN A 219 -25.77 -3.30 33.92
N ASN A 220 -26.58 -2.36 33.42
CA ASN A 220 -26.72 -2.09 31.99
C ASN A 220 -25.54 -1.22 31.48
N LEU A 221 -24.66 -1.83 30.68
CA LEU A 221 -23.48 -1.20 30.08
C LEU A 221 -23.63 -0.93 28.56
N SER A 222 -24.84 -1.09 28.00
CA SER A 222 -25.09 -0.91 26.55
C SER A 222 -24.78 0.50 26.04
N GLY A 223 -24.79 1.50 26.92
CA GLY A 223 -24.45 2.88 26.61
C GLY A 223 -22.95 3.17 26.53
N TRP A 224 -22.09 2.22 26.90
CA TRP A 224 -20.65 2.42 26.86
C TRP A 224 -20.12 2.50 25.41
N ASN A 225 -19.35 3.55 25.14
CA ASN A 225 -18.57 3.65 23.90
C ASN A 225 -17.31 2.79 24.00
N VAL A 226 -17.38 1.56 23.50
CA VAL A 226 -16.27 0.59 23.49
C VAL A 226 -15.54 0.53 22.14
N GLY A 227 -15.65 1.59 21.33
CA GLY A 227 -15.09 1.62 19.98
C GLY A 227 -13.56 1.52 19.89
N LYS A 228 -12.82 1.72 21.00
CA LYS A 228 -11.36 1.58 21.08
C LYS A 228 -10.89 0.30 21.78
N VAL A 229 -11.81 -0.54 22.29
CA VAL A 229 -11.44 -1.74 23.03
C VAL A 229 -10.91 -2.80 22.07
N THR A 230 -9.68 -3.24 22.30
CA THR A 230 -8.98 -4.27 21.52
C THR A 230 -8.93 -5.62 22.24
N SER A 231 -9.02 -5.63 23.58
CA SER A 231 -9.01 -6.85 24.40
C SER A 231 -10.18 -6.91 25.37
N ARG A 232 -10.97 -8.00 25.32
CA ARG A 232 -12.19 -8.21 26.13
C ARG A 232 -12.39 -9.67 26.57
N ASP A 233 -11.32 -10.46 26.58
CA ASP A 233 -11.37 -11.87 26.92
C ASP A 233 -11.99 -12.09 28.29
N ASN A 234 -12.96 -13.00 28.39
CA ASN A 234 -13.66 -13.31 29.63
C ASN A 234 -14.19 -12.08 30.38
N PHE A 235 -14.56 -10.99 29.67
CA PHE A 235 -15.00 -9.71 30.24
C PHE A 235 -15.94 -9.86 31.44
N ALA A 236 -16.85 -10.84 31.40
CA ALA A 236 -17.84 -11.07 32.44
C ALA A 236 -18.12 -12.55 32.76
N SER A 237 -17.19 -13.48 32.52
CA SER A 237 -17.45 -14.92 32.80
C SER A 237 -17.13 -15.29 34.26
N PRO A 238 -17.99 -15.96 35.06
CA PRO A 238 -19.40 -16.30 34.84
C PRO A 238 -20.38 -15.30 35.51
N ALA A 239 -20.02 -14.01 35.62
CA ALA A 239 -20.90 -12.99 36.21
C ALA A 239 -22.29 -12.97 35.55
N LEU A 240 -23.31 -12.52 36.29
CA LEU A 240 -24.71 -12.43 35.86
C LEU A 240 -24.99 -11.32 34.81
N LEU A 241 -24.11 -11.17 33.83
CA LEU A 241 -24.39 -10.45 32.57
C LEU A 241 -25.12 -11.36 31.57
N ALA A 242 -26.07 -12.15 32.07
CA ALA A 242 -26.84 -13.12 31.29
C ALA A 242 -27.74 -12.46 30.23
N ASN A 243 -28.10 -11.19 30.44
CA ASN A 243 -28.81 -10.41 29.43
C ASN A 243 -27.81 -9.74 28.47
N VAL A 244 -27.72 -10.26 27.25
CA VAL A 244 -26.90 -9.68 26.17
C VAL A 244 -27.24 -8.21 25.87
N ALA A 245 -28.45 -7.75 26.15
CA ALA A 245 -28.86 -6.35 25.96
C ALA A 245 -28.21 -5.38 26.94
N PHE A 246 -27.61 -5.88 28.03
CA PHE A 246 -26.90 -5.07 29.03
C PHE A 246 -25.39 -5.05 28.81
N GLN A 247 -24.88 -5.81 27.83
CA GLN A 247 -23.46 -5.79 27.49
C GLN A 247 -23.13 -4.57 26.62
N PRO A 248 -21.87 -4.08 26.65
CA PRO A 248 -21.44 -3.04 25.73
C PRO A 248 -21.64 -3.45 24.26
N ASN A 249 -21.90 -2.46 23.40
CA ASN A 249 -21.97 -2.67 21.96
C ASN A 249 -20.56 -2.80 21.38
N TRP A 250 -19.94 -3.97 21.59
CA TRP A 250 -18.61 -4.29 21.06
C TRP A 250 -18.53 -4.07 19.54
N PRO A 251 -17.41 -3.55 19.00
CA PRO A 251 -17.13 -3.64 17.57
C PRO A 251 -17.22 -5.09 17.12
N LYS A 252 -17.91 -5.34 15.99
CA LYS A 252 -18.18 -6.69 15.48
C LYS A 252 -17.77 -6.82 14.03
N LEU A 253 -17.58 -8.07 13.60
CA LEU A 253 -17.57 -8.42 12.21
C LEU A 253 -19.01 -8.64 11.72
N SER A 254 -19.37 -8.03 10.59
CA SER A 254 -20.65 -8.21 9.92
C SER A 254 -20.47 -8.85 8.55
N ARG A 255 -21.36 -9.78 8.20
CA ARG A 255 -21.42 -10.38 6.86
C ARG A 255 -22.10 -9.43 5.89
N LEU A 256 -21.50 -9.19 4.73
CA LEU A 256 -22.08 -8.35 3.68
C LEU A 256 -23.07 -9.11 2.78
N ALA A 257 -23.83 -8.36 1.97
CA ALA A 257 -24.92 -8.83 1.11
C ALA A 257 -24.54 -9.96 0.12
N ASN A 258 -23.25 -10.13 -0.18
CA ASN A 258 -22.74 -11.20 -1.03
C ASN A 258 -22.36 -12.49 -0.26
N GLY A 259 -22.55 -12.51 1.06
CA GLY A 259 -22.33 -13.66 1.95
C GLY A 259 -20.87 -14.09 2.17
N VAL A 260 -19.93 -13.56 1.40
CA VAL A 260 -18.51 -13.97 1.37
C VAL A 260 -17.60 -12.87 1.91
N THR A 261 -17.95 -11.60 1.76
CA THR A 261 -17.15 -10.47 2.26
C THR A 261 -17.49 -10.18 3.72
N ILE A 262 -16.44 -10.00 4.53
CA ILE A 262 -16.54 -9.71 5.96
C ILE A 262 -16.16 -8.25 6.19
N GLN A 263 -17.01 -7.53 6.93
CA GLN A 263 -16.79 -6.13 7.27
C GLN A 263 -16.53 -5.93 8.76
N TYR A 264 -15.51 -5.14 9.11
CA TYR A 264 -15.34 -4.62 10.47
C TYR A 264 -16.13 -3.32 10.65
N THR A 265 -16.99 -3.26 11.68
CA THR A 265 -17.86 -2.10 11.94
C THR A 265 -17.26 -1.08 12.92
N GLY A 266 -16.02 -1.30 13.39
CA GLY A 266 -15.33 -0.36 14.29
C GLY A 266 -14.64 0.78 13.54
N THR A 267 -14.07 1.73 14.29
CA THR A 267 -13.34 2.87 13.73
C THR A 267 -11.86 2.54 13.50
N ALA A 268 -11.18 3.28 12.63
CA ALA A 268 -9.76 3.06 12.29
C ALA A 268 -8.81 3.11 13.49
N GLN A 269 -9.21 3.79 14.57
CA GLN A 269 -8.44 3.92 15.82
C GLN A 269 -8.36 2.61 16.62
N ALA A 270 -9.27 1.66 16.38
CA ALA A 270 -9.39 0.43 17.15
C ALA A 270 -8.34 -0.64 16.77
N VAL A 271 -7.49 -0.39 15.76
CA VAL A 271 -6.64 -1.43 15.16
C VAL A 271 -5.16 -1.23 15.53
N THR A 272 -4.88 -1.19 16.83
CA THR A 272 -3.50 -1.18 17.35
C THR A 272 -3.33 -2.30 18.37
N ASP A 273 -2.52 -3.29 18.03
CA ASP A 273 -2.19 -4.40 18.93
C ASP A 273 -1.25 -3.97 20.07
N GLU A 274 -1.36 -4.70 21.19
CA GLU A 274 -1.14 -4.30 22.58
C GLU A 274 0.30 -4.43 23.13
N TYR A 275 1.31 -4.73 22.32
CA TYR A 275 2.69 -4.86 22.81
C TYR A 275 3.62 -3.89 22.11
N ASN A 276 4.08 -2.91 22.90
CA ASN A 276 5.02 -1.86 22.57
C ASN A 276 6.21 -2.35 21.69
N LEU A 277 6.06 -2.17 20.38
CA LEU A 277 7.12 -2.09 19.39
C LEU A 277 6.69 -0.98 18.44
N SER A 278 7.63 -0.16 17.99
CA SER A 278 7.49 1.04 17.16
C SER A 278 6.83 0.86 15.77
N THR A 279 6.07 -0.22 15.56
CA THR A 279 5.45 -0.59 14.28
C THR A 279 3.94 -0.90 14.44
N PRO A 280 3.07 -0.33 13.59
CA PRO A 280 1.64 -0.65 13.62
C PRO A 280 1.36 -2.14 13.36
N SER A 281 0.42 -2.72 14.11
CA SER A 281 0.09 -4.16 14.09
C SER A 281 -1.40 -4.37 13.79
N PRO A 282 -1.80 -5.40 13.01
CA PRO A 282 -3.20 -5.79 12.85
C PRO A 282 -3.85 -6.16 14.18
N LEU A 283 -5.15 -5.95 14.28
CA LEU A 283 -5.96 -6.46 15.40
C LEU A 283 -6.46 -7.86 15.06
N PHE A 284 -6.43 -8.78 16.02
CA PHE A 284 -6.93 -10.14 15.84
C PHE A 284 -8.21 -10.39 16.64
N VAL A 285 -9.23 -10.98 16.03
CA VAL A 285 -10.53 -11.26 16.66
C VAL A 285 -11.00 -12.68 16.36
N LEU A 286 -11.63 -13.33 17.34
CA LEU A 286 -12.23 -14.66 17.21
C LEU A 286 -13.76 -14.52 17.19
N GLU A 287 -14.37 -14.60 16.00
CA GLU A 287 -15.82 -14.46 15.80
C GLU A 287 -16.34 -15.44 14.73
N ASP A 288 -17.66 -15.63 14.62
CA ASP A 288 -18.29 -16.42 13.54
C ASP A 288 -19.19 -15.53 12.67
N PRO A 289 -18.62 -14.56 11.92
CA PRO A 289 -19.42 -13.70 11.06
C PRO A 289 -19.98 -14.45 9.85
N ARG A 290 -19.47 -15.65 9.55
CA ARG A 290 -19.97 -16.49 8.45
C ARG A 290 -21.21 -17.28 8.85
N GLY A 291 -21.43 -17.52 10.15
CA GLY A 291 -22.58 -18.26 10.69
C GLY A 291 -22.41 -19.77 10.55
N THR A 292 -21.18 -20.28 10.68
CA THR A 292 -20.83 -21.70 10.55
C THR A 292 -21.04 -22.51 11.83
N GLY A 293 -21.29 -21.83 12.96
CA GLY A 293 -21.36 -22.40 14.29
C GLY A 293 -19.99 -22.57 14.97
N THR A 294 -18.88 -22.26 14.28
CA THR A 294 -17.52 -22.33 14.84
C THR A 294 -16.83 -20.98 14.68
N PRO A 295 -16.38 -20.33 15.77
CA PRO A 295 -15.60 -19.10 15.68
C PRO A 295 -14.30 -19.30 14.90
N GLU A 296 -13.97 -18.34 14.03
CA GLU A 296 -12.76 -18.31 13.22
C GLU A 296 -11.89 -17.11 13.62
N LEU A 297 -10.57 -17.27 13.49
CA LEU A 297 -9.63 -16.20 13.78
C LEU A 297 -9.51 -15.27 12.56
N PHE A 298 -9.74 -13.97 12.76
CA PHE A 298 -9.65 -12.92 11.75
C PHE A 298 -8.57 -11.90 12.11
N ALA A 299 -7.92 -11.33 11.09
CA ALA A 299 -6.97 -10.22 11.23
C ALA A 299 -7.53 -8.97 10.56
N ILE A 300 -7.77 -7.91 11.33
CA ILE A 300 -8.26 -6.62 10.85
C ILE A 300 -7.06 -5.73 10.54
N VAL A 301 -6.99 -5.22 9.31
CA VAL A 301 -5.83 -4.49 8.80
C VAL A 301 -6.20 -3.11 8.27
N ASN A 302 -5.29 -2.15 8.44
CA ASN A 302 -5.38 -0.81 7.88
C ASN A 302 -4.09 -0.47 7.11
N ASN A 303 -3.99 0.75 6.56
CA ASN A 303 -2.79 1.18 5.84
C ASN A 303 -1.51 1.14 6.70
N SER A 304 -1.62 1.44 7.99
CA SER A 304 -0.50 1.45 8.94
C SER A 304 0.04 0.04 9.17
N SER A 305 -0.85 -0.96 9.26
CA SER A 305 -0.48 -2.36 9.50
C SER A 305 -0.23 -3.16 8.22
N ARG A 306 -0.47 -2.60 7.02
CA ARG A 306 -0.35 -3.32 5.74
C ARG A 306 1.04 -3.90 5.51
N GLN A 307 2.09 -3.24 6.02
CA GLN A 307 3.47 -3.67 5.80
C GLN A 307 3.70 -5.08 6.36
N LYS A 308 3.01 -5.46 7.43
CA LYS A 308 3.07 -6.84 7.96
C LYS A 308 2.57 -7.88 6.96
N ILE A 309 1.57 -7.53 6.15
CA ILE A 309 1.07 -8.41 5.07
C ILE A 309 2.13 -8.55 3.97
N ILE A 310 2.79 -7.45 3.62
CA ILE A 310 3.86 -7.42 2.60
C ILE A 310 5.06 -8.27 3.06
N ASP A 311 5.53 -8.02 4.28
CA ASP A 311 6.68 -8.71 4.86
C ASP A 311 6.39 -10.20 4.96
N TYR A 312 5.18 -10.55 5.40
CA TYR A 312 4.72 -11.94 5.42
C TYR A 312 4.77 -12.56 4.02
N ALA A 313 4.12 -11.93 3.02
CA ALA A 313 4.06 -12.45 1.65
C ALA A 313 5.44 -12.58 0.97
N LYS A 314 6.43 -11.78 1.39
CA LYS A 314 7.83 -11.86 0.90
C LYS A 314 8.68 -12.87 1.65
N SER A 315 8.44 -13.07 2.95
CA SER A 315 9.20 -14.00 3.79
C SER A 315 9.02 -15.46 3.38
N THR A 316 7.91 -15.79 2.73
CA THR A 316 7.54 -17.14 2.34
C THR A 316 8.13 -17.56 0.99
N GLY A 317 9.44 -17.39 0.77
CA GLY A 317 10.10 -18.01 -0.41
C GLY A 317 9.61 -19.47 -0.56
N SER A 318 9.40 -19.97 -1.78
CA SER A 318 8.63 -21.14 -2.27
C SER A 318 8.18 -22.30 -1.35
N ALA A 319 8.72 -22.48 -0.15
CA ALA A 319 8.18 -23.26 0.95
C ALA A 319 7.09 -22.47 1.72
N VAL A 320 5.86 -22.74 1.31
CA VAL A 320 4.58 -22.32 1.89
C VAL A 320 4.56 -22.37 3.42
N SER A 321 4.69 -21.22 4.11
CA SER A 321 3.92 -21.04 5.35
C SER A 321 2.59 -20.40 4.94
N THR A 322 1.51 -21.04 5.37
CA THR A 322 0.20 -21.03 4.71
C THR A 322 -0.71 -19.88 5.17
N TYR A 323 -0.24 -18.99 6.05
CA TYR A 323 -1.11 -18.21 6.95
C TYR A 323 -0.47 -16.98 7.59
N PHE A 324 -1.14 -15.83 7.57
CA PHE A 324 -0.74 -14.65 8.33
C PHE A 324 -0.71 -14.98 9.83
N THR A 325 0.45 -14.98 10.50
CA THR A 325 0.55 -15.30 11.93
C THR A 325 0.65 -14.04 12.77
N LYS A 326 -0.06 -14.03 13.91
CA LYS A 326 0.16 -13.04 14.97
C LYS A 326 1.58 -13.21 15.51
N LEU A 327 2.29 -12.11 15.69
CA LEU A 327 3.68 -12.14 16.17
C LEU A 327 3.74 -12.84 17.54
N GLY A 328 4.51 -13.92 17.65
CA GLY A 328 4.64 -14.69 18.90
C GLY A 328 3.61 -15.79 19.11
N GLU A 329 2.67 -16.00 18.18
CA GLU A 329 1.68 -17.08 18.26
C GLU A 329 1.82 -18.08 17.10
N SER A 330 1.50 -19.34 17.39
CA SER A 330 1.49 -20.44 16.41
C SER A 330 0.21 -20.50 15.59
N SER A 331 -0.84 -19.77 15.98
CA SER A 331 -2.17 -19.82 15.37
C SER A 331 -2.19 -19.11 14.01
N PRO A 332 -2.46 -19.83 12.91
CA PRO A 332 -2.51 -19.26 11.59
C PRO A 332 -3.80 -18.46 11.31
N VAL A 333 -3.69 -17.30 10.64
CA VAL A 333 -4.83 -16.60 10.00
C VAL A 333 -4.82 -16.83 8.49
N PRO A 334 -5.82 -17.51 7.92
CA PRO A 334 -6.00 -17.64 6.48
C PRO A 334 -6.12 -16.27 5.78
N PHE A 335 -5.63 -16.16 4.54
CA PHE A 335 -5.72 -14.90 3.77
C PHE A 335 -7.16 -14.42 3.57
N ASN A 336 -8.10 -15.34 3.40
CA ASN A 336 -9.53 -15.03 3.33
C ASN A 336 -10.17 -14.62 4.67
N ASN A 337 -9.42 -14.69 5.78
CA ASN A 337 -9.79 -14.17 7.10
C ASN A 337 -9.11 -12.82 7.42
N ILE A 338 -8.41 -12.23 6.46
CA ILE A 338 -7.92 -10.86 6.58
C ILE A 338 -9.05 -9.89 6.21
N VAL A 339 -9.39 -8.99 7.13
CA VAL A 339 -10.46 -7.99 7.00
C VAL A 339 -9.84 -6.66 6.59
N THR A 340 -10.05 -6.26 5.33
CA THR A 340 -9.39 -5.11 4.67
C THR A 340 -10.23 -3.84 4.64
N THR A 341 -11.35 -3.78 5.36
CA THR A 341 -12.33 -2.67 5.28
C THR A 341 -11.76 -1.30 5.61
N LEU A 342 -10.65 -1.24 6.34
CA LEU A 342 -9.98 0.00 6.75
C LEU A 342 -8.79 0.37 5.83
N MET A 343 -8.50 -0.42 4.80
CA MET A 343 -7.44 -0.13 3.85
C MET A 343 -7.91 0.81 2.74
N THR A 344 -7.07 1.79 2.39
CA THR A 344 -7.25 2.63 1.20
C THR A 344 -6.15 2.44 0.16
N GLY A 345 -5.00 1.86 0.53
CA GLY A 345 -3.89 1.61 -0.40
C GLY A 345 -3.37 0.18 -0.34
N MET A 346 -3.46 -0.53 -1.48
CA MET A 346 -2.97 -1.89 -1.71
C MET A 346 -1.74 -1.95 -2.63
N ARG A 347 -1.09 -0.80 -2.87
CA ARG A 347 0.12 -0.71 -3.71
C ARG A 347 1.16 -1.75 -3.32
N GLN A 348 1.59 -2.54 -4.31
CA GLN A 348 2.66 -3.55 -4.21
C GLN A 348 2.46 -4.64 -3.14
N LEU A 349 1.23 -4.89 -2.68
CA LEU A 349 0.97 -5.78 -1.54
C LEU A 349 1.57 -7.19 -1.73
N PHE A 350 1.53 -7.71 -2.96
CA PHE A 350 2.02 -9.03 -3.35
C PHE A 350 3.07 -8.97 -4.47
N SER A 351 3.76 -7.84 -4.61
CA SER A 351 4.81 -7.66 -5.61
C SER A 351 6.00 -8.57 -5.33
N PHE A 352 6.51 -9.25 -6.36
CA PHE A 352 7.62 -10.22 -6.32
C PHE A 352 7.38 -11.41 -5.37
N THR A 353 6.11 -11.81 -5.21
CA THR A 353 5.72 -12.98 -4.40
C THR A 353 5.24 -14.13 -5.29
N THR A 354 5.10 -15.32 -4.71
CA THR A 354 4.53 -16.50 -5.38
C THR A 354 3.13 -16.84 -4.85
N ILE A 355 2.48 -15.92 -4.13
CA ILE A 355 1.22 -16.19 -3.46
C ILE A 355 0.08 -16.36 -4.47
N ASN A 356 -0.70 -17.43 -4.29
CA ASN A 356 -1.91 -17.74 -5.08
C ASN A 356 -2.99 -18.25 -4.12
N LYS A 357 -3.42 -17.40 -3.18
CA LYS A 357 -4.37 -17.73 -2.11
C LYS A 357 -5.68 -17.00 -2.30
N ASP A 358 -6.78 -17.63 -1.89
CA ASP A 358 -8.11 -17.06 -1.97
C ASP A 358 -8.17 -15.76 -1.14
N ILE A 359 -8.55 -14.68 -1.83
CA ILE A 359 -8.75 -13.32 -1.32
C ILE A 359 -10.08 -12.73 -1.83
N SER A 360 -10.99 -13.61 -2.26
CA SER A 360 -12.31 -13.23 -2.77
C SER A 360 -13.19 -12.55 -1.71
N SER A 361 -12.92 -12.82 -0.43
CA SER A 361 -13.60 -12.23 0.74
C SER A 361 -13.13 -10.82 1.11
N TRP A 362 -12.08 -10.30 0.48
CA TRP A 362 -11.54 -9.00 0.81
C TRP A 362 -12.51 -7.87 0.42
N ASP A 363 -12.70 -6.92 1.32
CA ASP A 363 -13.44 -5.70 1.03
C ASP A 363 -12.49 -4.64 0.46
N THR A 364 -12.64 -4.35 -0.83
CA THR A 364 -11.87 -3.35 -1.57
C THR A 364 -12.61 -2.03 -1.76
N SER A 365 -13.81 -1.86 -1.18
CA SER A 365 -14.70 -0.71 -1.40
C SER A 365 -14.15 0.64 -0.93
N ASN A 366 -13.08 0.64 -0.12
CA ASN A 366 -12.37 1.84 0.33
C ASN A 366 -11.01 2.05 -0.35
N VAL A 367 -10.59 1.14 -1.24
CA VAL A 367 -9.29 1.20 -1.90
C VAL A 367 -9.30 2.20 -3.05
N THR A 368 -8.30 3.08 -3.05
CA THR A 368 -8.08 4.08 -4.12
C THR A 368 -6.83 3.79 -4.95
N ASP A 369 -5.87 3.03 -4.40
CA ASP A 369 -4.59 2.72 -5.04
C ASP A 369 -4.30 1.21 -5.00
N MET A 370 -4.23 0.57 -6.17
CA MET A 370 -3.89 -0.86 -6.34
C MET A 370 -2.60 -1.06 -7.15
N ALA A 371 -1.81 -0.01 -7.38
CA ALA A 371 -0.68 -0.06 -8.30
C ALA A 371 0.30 -1.18 -7.96
N GLY A 372 0.61 -2.01 -8.95
CA GLY A 372 1.59 -3.09 -8.83
C GLY A 372 1.29 -4.15 -7.77
N MET A 373 0.03 -4.29 -7.32
CA MET A 373 -0.32 -5.25 -6.26
C MET A 373 0.20 -6.66 -6.55
N PHE A 374 0.16 -7.13 -7.80
CA PHE A 374 0.66 -8.44 -8.23
C PHE A 374 1.85 -8.38 -9.20
N THR A 375 2.63 -7.30 -9.16
CA THR A 375 3.83 -7.14 -10.00
C THR A 375 4.79 -8.31 -9.84
N ASN A 376 5.18 -8.97 -10.93
CA ASN A 376 6.05 -10.15 -10.95
C ASN A 376 5.57 -11.30 -10.06
N ASN A 377 4.25 -11.41 -9.81
CA ASN A 377 3.65 -12.60 -9.23
C ASN A 377 3.27 -13.56 -10.36
N GLY A 378 4.12 -14.53 -10.67
CA GLY A 378 3.91 -15.42 -11.83
C GLY A 378 2.81 -16.48 -11.68
N LEU A 379 2.11 -16.56 -10.54
CA LEU A 379 1.20 -17.66 -10.20
C LEU A 379 -0.22 -17.24 -9.83
N PHE A 380 -0.45 -15.98 -9.45
CA PHE A 380 -1.74 -15.55 -8.93
C PHE A 380 -2.85 -15.61 -9.99
N ASN A 381 -3.89 -16.39 -9.72
CA ASN A 381 -5.04 -16.57 -10.61
C ASN A 381 -6.33 -16.89 -9.83
N GLN A 382 -6.56 -16.25 -8.68
CA GLN A 382 -7.76 -16.46 -7.84
C GLN A 382 -8.89 -15.50 -8.21
N ASP A 383 -10.14 -15.93 -7.97
CA ASP A 383 -11.34 -15.14 -8.28
C ASP A 383 -11.37 -13.81 -7.48
N ILE A 384 -11.37 -12.71 -8.24
CA ILE A 384 -11.47 -11.33 -7.75
C ILE A 384 -12.62 -10.57 -8.43
N SER A 385 -13.56 -11.29 -9.06
CA SER A 385 -14.70 -10.73 -9.79
C SER A 385 -15.64 -9.90 -8.89
N LYS A 386 -15.67 -10.20 -7.59
CA LYS A 386 -16.52 -9.55 -6.57
C LYS A 386 -15.89 -8.31 -5.94
N TRP A 387 -14.65 -7.97 -6.27
CA TRP A 387 -14.00 -6.78 -5.73
C TRP A 387 -14.69 -5.49 -6.18
N ASN A 388 -14.89 -4.58 -5.23
CA ASN A 388 -15.42 -3.26 -5.51
C ASN A 388 -14.28 -2.29 -5.80
N VAL A 389 -13.95 -2.10 -7.07
CA VAL A 389 -12.89 -1.19 -7.52
C VAL A 389 -13.39 0.22 -7.88
N ALA A 390 -14.63 0.56 -7.52
CA ALA A 390 -15.27 1.81 -7.97
C ALA A 390 -14.55 3.08 -7.48
N LYS A 391 -13.74 3.01 -6.42
CA LYS A 391 -12.95 4.14 -5.91
C LYS A 391 -11.49 4.15 -6.40
N VAL A 392 -11.05 3.13 -7.13
CA VAL A 392 -9.66 2.97 -7.54
C VAL A 392 -9.32 3.95 -8.66
N THR A 393 -8.24 4.71 -8.48
CA THR A 393 -7.73 5.68 -9.47
C THR A 393 -6.44 5.20 -10.15
N ASP A 394 -5.65 4.34 -9.49
CA ASP A 394 -4.39 3.82 -9.99
C ASP A 394 -4.38 2.28 -9.99
N MET A 395 -4.35 1.70 -11.18
CA MET A 395 -4.17 0.27 -11.46
C MET A 395 -2.90 0.00 -12.28
N SER A 396 -1.96 0.95 -12.31
CA SER A 396 -0.70 0.80 -13.04
C SER A 396 0.06 -0.44 -12.58
N SER A 397 0.58 -1.20 -13.54
CA SER A 397 1.34 -2.43 -13.32
C SER A 397 0.61 -3.51 -12.49
N LEU A 398 -0.72 -3.46 -12.31
CA LEU A 398 -1.45 -4.33 -11.37
C LEU A 398 -1.08 -5.82 -11.52
N PHE A 399 -0.95 -6.31 -12.76
CA PHE A 399 -0.62 -7.69 -13.10
C PHE A 399 0.65 -7.84 -13.96
N ILE A 400 1.59 -6.89 -13.92
CA ILE A 400 2.81 -7.00 -14.75
C ILE A 400 3.54 -8.34 -14.49
N ASN A 401 3.90 -9.07 -15.54
CA ASN A 401 4.54 -10.38 -15.52
C ASN A 401 3.80 -11.44 -14.66
N ASN A 402 2.49 -11.30 -14.48
CA ASN A 402 1.67 -12.36 -13.93
C ASN A 402 1.23 -13.33 -15.04
N TYR A 403 2.09 -14.32 -15.30
CA TYR A 403 1.96 -15.21 -16.45
C TYR A 403 0.66 -16.02 -16.49
N LYS A 404 0.06 -16.32 -15.31
CA LYS A 404 -1.10 -17.20 -15.14
C LYS A 404 -2.43 -16.49 -14.97
N PHE A 405 -2.43 -15.17 -14.79
CA PHE A 405 -3.67 -14.44 -14.51
C PHE A 405 -4.61 -14.43 -15.71
N ASN A 406 -5.83 -14.96 -15.53
CA ASN A 406 -6.89 -14.98 -16.54
C ASN A 406 -8.30 -15.00 -15.91
N GLN A 407 -8.48 -14.39 -14.74
CA GLN A 407 -9.78 -14.37 -14.06
C GLN A 407 -10.72 -13.31 -14.60
N ASN A 408 -12.03 -13.61 -14.60
CA ASN A 408 -13.05 -12.69 -15.09
C ASN A 408 -13.15 -11.43 -14.22
N ILE A 409 -12.80 -10.29 -14.80
CA ILE A 409 -12.84 -8.95 -14.20
C ILE A 409 -13.73 -7.99 -15.00
N SER A 410 -14.61 -8.52 -15.85
CA SER A 410 -15.50 -7.72 -16.71
C SER A 410 -16.50 -6.88 -15.90
N SER A 411 -16.85 -7.31 -14.68
CA SER A 411 -17.79 -6.64 -13.77
C SER A 411 -17.22 -5.40 -13.06
N TRP A 412 -15.92 -5.15 -13.17
CA TRP A 412 -15.27 -4.06 -12.46
C TRP A 412 -15.74 -2.69 -12.95
N ASN A 413 -16.15 -1.84 -12.02
CA ASN A 413 -16.45 -0.43 -12.31
C ASN A 413 -15.14 0.38 -12.37
N THR A 414 -14.58 0.54 -13.57
CA THR A 414 -13.31 1.26 -13.80
C THR A 414 -13.47 2.76 -14.04
N SER A 415 -14.67 3.33 -13.85
CA SER A 415 -14.97 4.72 -14.25
C SER A 415 -14.08 5.79 -13.57
N ASN A 416 -13.47 5.48 -12.43
CA ASN A 416 -12.56 6.39 -11.73
C ASN A 416 -11.07 6.14 -12.01
N VAL A 417 -10.72 5.14 -12.83
CA VAL A 417 -9.33 4.82 -13.14
C VAL A 417 -8.71 5.90 -14.03
N ILE A 418 -7.55 6.41 -13.62
CA ILE A 418 -6.76 7.42 -14.32
C ILE A 418 -5.48 6.78 -14.90
N LEU A 419 -4.85 5.89 -14.14
CA LEU A 419 -3.57 5.26 -14.50
C LEU A 419 -3.73 3.74 -14.65
N MET A 420 -3.36 3.20 -15.82
CA MET A 420 -3.37 1.76 -16.12
C MET A 420 -2.18 1.33 -17.00
N SER A 421 -1.10 2.11 -17.02
CA SER A 421 0.11 1.75 -17.75
C SER A 421 0.66 0.42 -17.22
N TYR A 422 1.19 -0.42 -18.11
CA TYR A 422 1.72 -1.75 -17.80
C TYR A 422 0.75 -2.74 -17.14
N MET A 423 -0.54 -2.44 -17.00
CA MET A 423 -1.48 -3.22 -16.17
C MET A 423 -1.45 -4.73 -16.45
N PHE A 424 -1.41 -5.13 -17.72
CA PHE A 424 -1.36 -6.52 -18.17
C PHE A 424 -0.04 -6.87 -18.89
N SER A 425 0.99 -6.03 -18.79
CA SER A 425 2.26 -6.26 -19.48
C SER A 425 2.85 -7.62 -19.09
N GLY A 426 3.07 -8.52 -20.03
CA GLY A 426 3.63 -9.86 -19.77
C GLY A 426 2.64 -10.86 -19.14
N THR A 427 1.34 -10.55 -19.08
CA THR A 427 0.31 -11.55 -18.71
C THR A 427 0.06 -12.49 -19.89
N LEU A 428 0.70 -13.66 -19.90
CA LEU A 428 0.74 -14.51 -21.09
C LEU A 428 -0.61 -15.17 -21.40
N GLU A 429 -1.38 -15.53 -20.36
CA GLU A 429 -2.64 -16.27 -20.48
C GLU A 429 -3.90 -15.38 -20.44
N PHE A 430 -3.76 -14.07 -20.17
CA PHE A 430 -4.90 -13.17 -20.03
C PHE A 430 -5.65 -13.00 -21.36
N ASN A 431 -6.94 -13.36 -21.37
CA ASN A 431 -7.82 -13.24 -22.54
C ASN A 431 -9.29 -12.99 -22.16
N GLN A 432 -9.53 -12.28 -21.05
CA GLN A 432 -10.89 -11.99 -20.58
C GLN A 432 -11.50 -10.77 -21.28
N ASN A 433 -12.80 -10.83 -21.55
CA ASN A 433 -13.51 -9.73 -22.21
C ASN A 433 -13.69 -8.55 -21.26
N ILE A 434 -12.95 -7.47 -21.53
CA ILE A 434 -12.97 -6.20 -20.78
C ILE A 434 -13.48 -5.03 -21.64
N ASN A 435 -14.19 -5.32 -22.73
CA ASN A 435 -14.71 -4.28 -23.62
C ASN A 435 -15.62 -3.32 -22.84
N GLY A 436 -16.43 -3.83 -21.90
CA GLY A 436 -17.39 -3.05 -21.12
C GLY A 436 -16.78 -2.09 -20.07
N TRP A 437 -15.46 -2.03 -19.93
CA TRP A 437 -14.80 -1.10 -19.00
C TRP A 437 -14.95 0.35 -19.43
N ASN A 438 -15.21 1.23 -18.45
CA ASN A 438 -15.19 2.67 -18.67
C ASN A 438 -13.77 3.19 -18.46
N VAL A 439 -13.11 3.59 -19.55
CA VAL A 439 -11.73 4.11 -19.54
C VAL A 439 -11.67 5.62 -19.88
N ALA A 440 -12.80 6.32 -19.84
CA ALA A 440 -12.91 7.72 -20.28
C ALA A 440 -12.06 8.72 -19.47
N ASN A 441 -11.58 8.32 -18.29
CA ASN A 441 -10.72 9.12 -17.42
C ASN A 441 -9.23 8.76 -17.50
N VAL A 442 -8.88 7.73 -18.26
CA VAL A 442 -7.50 7.26 -18.40
C VAL A 442 -6.69 8.23 -19.25
N THR A 443 -5.48 8.55 -18.78
CA THR A 443 -4.55 9.45 -19.50
C THR A 443 -3.34 8.70 -20.06
N ASN A 444 -2.95 7.57 -19.48
CA ASN A 444 -1.78 6.80 -19.87
C ASN A 444 -2.10 5.30 -20.02
N MET A 445 -1.94 4.78 -21.24
CA MET A 445 -2.11 3.36 -21.61
C MET A 445 -0.80 2.74 -22.12
N SER A 446 0.35 3.32 -21.78
CA SER A 446 1.62 2.77 -22.22
C SER A 446 1.81 1.35 -21.70
N TYR A 447 2.27 0.46 -22.58
CA TYR A 447 2.53 -0.95 -22.27
C TYR A 447 1.36 -1.76 -21.70
N THR A 448 0.11 -1.26 -21.72
CA THR A 448 -1.01 -1.92 -21.02
C THR A 448 -1.17 -3.39 -21.40
N PHE A 449 -0.99 -3.77 -22.67
CA PHE A 449 -1.05 -5.15 -23.17
C PHE A 449 0.28 -5.63 -23.79
N ALA A 450 1.41 -4.99 -23.44
CA ALA A 450 2.71 -5.40 -23.95
C ALA A 450 2.98 -6.87 -23.63
N TYR A 451 3.51 -7.64 -24.57
CA TYR A 451 3.87 -9.06 -24.40
C TYR A 451 2.70 -10.00 -24.02
N THR A 452 1.44 -9.57 -24.17
CA THR A 452 0.27 -10.43 -23.93
C THR A 452 0.10 -11.42 -25.08
N LYS A 453 0.39 -12.70 -24.84
CA LYS A 453 0.42 -13.72 -25.91
C LYS A 453 -0.95 -14.27 -26.29
N ALA A 454 -1.91 -14.27 -25.36
CA ALA A 454 -3.24 -14.83 -25.58
C ALA A 454 -4.32 -13.77 -25.84
N PHE A 455 -4.05 -12.50 -25.54
CA PHE A 455 -5.08 -11.46 -25.53
C PHE A 455 -5.58 -11.12 -26.94
N ASN A 456 -6.85 -11.39 -27.20
CA ASN A 456 -7.51 -11.06 -28.47
C ASN A 456 -9.01 -10.73 -28.26
N GLN A 457 -9.32 -9.87 -27.28
CA GLN A 457 -10.69 -9.46 -26.96
C GLN A 457 -11.01 -8.07 -27.48
N PRO A 458 -12.28 -7.78 -27.84
CA PRO A 458 -12.67 -6.49 -28.38
C PRO A 458 -12.42 -5.35 -27.37
N LEU A 459 -11.97 -4.21 -27.88
CA LEU A 459 -11.75 -2.97 -27.12
C LEU A 459 -12.43 -1.75 -27.79
N SER A 460 -13.30 -1.99 -28.77
CA SER A 460 -13.88 -0.96 -29.62
C SER A 460 -14.82 0.00 -28.88
N SER A 461 -15.35 -0.39 -27.72
CA SER A 461 -16.21 0.46 -26.90
C SER A 461 -15.47 1.36 -25.91
N TRP A 462 -14.14 1.24 -25.83
CA TRP A 462 -13.32 2.10 -24.98
C TRP A 462 -13.30 3.55 -25.48
N ASN A 463 -13.70 4.48 -24.61
CA ASN A 463 -13.52 5.91 -24.86
C ASN A 463 -12.10 6.35 -24.47
N VAL A 464 -11.21 6.44 -25.45
CA VAL A 464 -9.79 6.82 -25.25
C VAL A 464 -9.50 8.31 -25.46
N ALA A 465 -10.53 9.16 -25.54
CA ALA A 465 -10.36 10.57 -25.92
C ALA A 465 -9.47 11.40 -24.98
N LYS A 466 -9.25 10.97 -23.73
CA LYS A 466 -8.36 11.64 -22.77
C LYS A 466 -6.94 11.06 -22.73
N VAL A 467 -6.66 9.98 -23.45
CA VAL A 467 -5.36 9.32 -23.44
C VAL A 467 -4.34 10.18 -24.18
N SER A 468 -3.20 10.45 -23.54
CA SER A 468 -2.10 11.21 -24.11
C SER A 468 -0.90 10.33 -24.48
N VAL A 469 -0.80 9.11 -23.93
CA VAL A 469 0.33 8.19 -24.12
C VAL A 469 -0.18 6.77 -24.42
N MET A 470 0.20 6.21 -25.57
CA MET A 470 -0.10 4.84 -26.02
C MET A 470 1.15 4.06 -26.41
N SER A 471 2.34 4.56 -26.06
CA SER A 471 3.63 3.93 -26.37
C SER A 471 3.65 2.45 -26.00
N SER A 472 4.06 1.60 -26.93
CA SER A 472 4.21 0.16 -26.72
C SER A 472 2.95 -0.58 -26.21
N MET A 473 1.75 -0.01 -26.34
CA MET A 473 0.52 -0.59 -25.76
C MET A 473 0.31 -2.07 -26.13
N PHE A 474 0.62 -2.44 -27.37
CA PHE A 474 0.49 -3.80 -27.92
C PHE A 474 1.83 -4.35 -28.45
N VAL A 475 2.98 -3.86 -27.97
CA VAL A 475 4.27 -4.40 -28.39
C VAL A 475 4.32 -5.90 -28.10
N ARG A 476 4.65 -6.72 -29.11
CA ARG A 476 4.69 -8.20 -29.01
C ARG A 476 3.38 -8.85 -28.55
N ALA A 477 2.22 -8.19 -28.74
CA ALA A 477 0.90 -8.81 -28.56
C ALA A 477 0.58 -9.69 -29.79
N ALA A 478 1.20 -10.89 -29.82
CA ALA A 478 1.37 -11.67 -31.05
C ALA A 478 0.07 -12.11 -31.75
N VAL A 479 -1.06 -12.17 -31.03
CA VAL A 479 -2.36 -12.65 -31.56
C VAL A 479 -3.44 -11.56 -31.60
N PHE A 480 -3.12 -10.34 -31.15
CA PHE A 480 -4.12 -9.28 -31.06
C PHE A 480 -4.48 -8.76 -32.45
N ASN A 481 -5.76 -8.88 -32.83
CA ASN A 481 -6.26 -8.45 -34.13
C ASN A 481 -7.70 -7.94 -34.07
N GLN A 482 -8.00 -7.08 -33.09
CA GLN A 482 -9.35 -6.54 -32.87
C GLN A 482 -9.48 -5.11 -33.40
N PRO A 483 -10.65 -4.72 -33.94
CA PRO A 483 -10.84 -3.41 -34.56
C PRO A 483 -10.73 -2.27 -33.54
N LEU A 484 -9.95 -1.25 -33.89
CA LEU A 484 -9.69 -0.04 -33.08
C LEU A 484 -10.06 1.26 -33.81
N ASN A 485 -10.71 1.16 -34.97
CA ASN A 485 -11.07 2.30 -35.82
C ASN A 485 -12.05 3.29 -35.16
N THR A 486 -12.74 2.88 -34.09
CA THR A 486 -13.66 3.72 -33.32
C THR A 486 -12.97 4.62 -32.30
N TRP A 487 -11.68 4.43 -32.05
CA TRP A 487 -10.94 5.18 -31.05
C TRP A 487 -10.68 6.63 -31.48
N ASN A 488 -11.03 7.58 -30.60
CA ASN A 488 -10.63 8.97 -30.75
C ASN A 488 -9.25 9.21 -30.15
N VAL A 489 -8.21 9.19 -31.00
CA VAL A 489 -6.80 9.36 -30.60
C VAL A 489 -6.27 10.79 -30.77
N ALA A 490 -7.14 11.78 -30.98
CA ALA A 490 -6.76 13.16 -31.28
C ALA A 490 -5.95 13.88 -30.18
N ASN A 491 -5.90 13.32 -28.97
CA ASN A 491 -5.15 13.85 -27.83
C ASN A 491 -3.85 13.10 -27.51
N VAL A 492 -3.50 12.07 -28.30
CA VAL A 492 -2.30 11.27 -28.08
C VAL A 492 -1.05 11.99 -28.62
N PHE A 493 0.01 12.03 -27.82
CA PHE A 493 1.32 12.58 -28.19
C PHE A 493 2.37 11.51 -28.54
N PHE A 494 2.27 10.34 -27.90
CA PHE A 494 3.29 9.28 -27.99
C PHE A 494 2.65 7.92 -28.34
N MET A 495 3.10 7.35 -29.47
CA MET A 495 2.66 6.07 -30.04
C MET A 495 3.84 5.18 -30.47
N GLU A 496 5.06 5.49 -30.02
CA GLU A 496 6.24 4.70 -30.39
C GLU A 496 6.06 3.23 -30.00
N TYR A 497 6.45 2.33 -30.91
CA TYR A 497 6.36 0.88 -30.76
C TYR A 497 4.96 0.31 -30.47
N MET A 498 3.87 1.09 -30.61
CA MET A 498 2.52 0.67 -30.18
C MET A 498 2.12 -0.73 -30.66
N PHE A 499 2.44 -1.09 -31.90
CA PHE A 499 2.19 -2.42 -32.51
C PHE A 499 3.48 -3.11 -32.97
N SER A 500 4.64 -2.72 -32.42
CA SER A 500 5.91 -3.33 -32.79
C SER A 500 5.86 -4.82 -32.46
N GLU A 501 6.20 -5.66 -33.44
CA GLU A 501 6.13 -7.13 -33.33
C GLU A 501 4.72 -7.69 -32.99
N ALA A 502 3.64 -6.94 -33.23
CA ALA A 502 2.26 -7.45 -33.19
C ALA A 502 1.93 -8.16 -34.53
N ILE A 503 2.47 -9.35 -34.71
CA ILE A 503 2.63 -10.01 -36.02
C ILE A 503 1.36 -10.30 -36.81
N VAL A 504 0.17 -10.32 -36.19
CA VAL A 504 -1.11 -10.57 -36.88
C VAL A 504 -1.99 -9.32 -37.00
N PHE A 505 -1.61 -8.19 -36.40
CA PHE A 505 -2.47 -7.02 -36.35
C PHE A 505 -2.60 -6.40 -37.75
N ASN A 506 -3.82 -6.41 -38.30
CA ASN A 506 -4.11 -5.83 -39.62
C ASN A 506 -5.48 -5.15 -39.69
N GLN A 507 -5.86 -4.43 -38.63
CA GLN A 507 -7.15 -3.75 -38.56
C GLN A 507 -7.06 -2.30 -39.09
N PRO A 508 -8.13 -1.77 -39.72
CA PRO A 508 -8.13 -0.43 -40.27
C PRO A 508 -7.93 0.63 -39.18
N LEU A 509 -7.03 1.59 -39.43
CA LEU A 509 -6.74 2.74 -38.54
C LEU A 509 -6.87 4.09 -39.27
N ASN A 510 -7.41 4.09 -40.47
CA ASN A 510 -7.49 5.26 -41.35
C ASN A 510 -8.35 6.41 -40.79
N SER A 511 -9.23 6.12 -39.83
CA SER A 511 -10.09 7.10 -39.15
C SER A 511 -9.38 7.87 -38.02
N TRP A 512 -8.17 7.48 -37.64
CA TRP A 512 -7.44 8.10 -36.55
C TRP A 512 -6.95 9.50 -36.89
N ASN A 513 -7.25 10.47 -36.02
CA ASN A 513 -6.65 11.80 -36.06
C ASN A 513 -5.33 11.79 -35.25
N VAL A 514 -4.20 11.76 -35.95
CA VAL A 514 -2.86 11.68 -35.34
C VAL A 514 -2.11 13.02 -35.32
N ALA A 515 -2.80 14.15 -35.53
CA ALA A 515 -2.15 15.46 -35.67
C ALA A 515 -1.36 15.92 -34.44
N LYS A 516 -1.66 15.40 -33.24
CA LYS A 516 -0.90 15.72 -32.01
C LYS A 516 0.25 14.74 -31.73
N VAL A 517 0.38 13.66 -32.50
CA VAL A 517 1.40 12.63 -32.24
C VAL A 517 2.78 13.18 -32.63
N THR A 518 3.63 13.36 -31.64
CA THR A 518 5.02 13.82 -31.80
C THR A 518 6.01 12.67 -31.95
N ASN A 519 5.66 11.46 -31.51
CA ASN A 519 6.51 10.28 -31.66
C ASN A 519 5.68 9.06 -32.08
N MET A 520 5.95 8.56 -33.28
CA MET A 520 5.34 7.35 -33.86
C MET A 520 6.43 6.35 -34.28
N SER A 521 7.65 6.52 -33.77
CA SER A 521 8.79 5.72 -34.18
C SER A 521 8.53 4.24 -33.94
N ARG A 522 8.85 3.41 -34.96
CA ARG A 522 8.75 1.95 -34.88
C ARG A 522 7.36 1.41 -34.51
N MET A 523 6.29 2.18 -34.72
CA MET A 523 4.91 1.77 -34.39
C MET A 523 4.55 0.39 -34.94
N PHE A 524 4.98 0.06 -36.16
CA PHE A 524 4.77 -1.24 -36.82
C PHE A 524 6.09 -1.98 -37.11
N PHE A 525 7.15 -1.71 -36.33
CA PHE A 525 8.45 -2.31 -36.57
C PHE A 525 8.44 -3.82 -36.31
N ASN A 526 9.13 -4.56 -37.18
CA ASN A 526 9.42 -5.98 -37.01
C ASN A 526 10.89 -6.21 -37.43
N PRO A 527 11.79 -6.60 -36.50
CA PRO A 527 13.18 -6.87 -36.86
C PRO A 527 13.26 -8.13 -37.73
N LEU A 528 13.91 -8.03 -38.89
CA LEU A 528 14.03 -9.09 -39.93
C LEU A 528 14.77 -10.39 -39.50
N ASN A 529 14.93 -10.68 -38.21
CA ASN A 529 15.81 -11.73 -37.70
C ASN A 529 15.10 -12.73 -36.76
N TYR A 530 14.03 -13.40 -37.23
CA TYR A 530 13.57 -14.75 -36.83
C TYR A 530 12.55 -15.19 -37.92
N PRO A 531 12.47 -16.48 -38.31
CA PRO A 531 12.20 -16.87 -39.70
C PRO A 531 10.82 -16.40 -40.20
N TYR A 532 10.83 -15.66 -41.32
CA TYR A 532 9.72 -15.42 -42.27
C TYR A 532 8.33 -15.13 -41.68
N ILE A 533 8.20 -14.07 -40.88
CA ILE A 533 6.88 -13.44 -40.71
C ILE A 533 7.05 -11.95 -41.01
N GLU A 534 6.80 -11.57 -42.27
CA GLU A 534 6.58 -10.16 -42.61
C GLU A 534 5.40 -9.64 -41.79
N SER A 535 5.48 -8.40 -41.31
CA SER A 535 4.33 -7.74 -40.72
C SER A 535 3.17 -7.79 -41.73
N VAL A 536 2.04 -8.37 -41.34
CA VAL A 536 0.84 -8.43 -42.20
C VAL A 536 0.16 -7.07 -42.36
N PHE A 537 0.63 -6.04 -41.65
CA PHE A 537 0.01 -4.73 -41.64
C PHE A 537 0.21 -4.03 -42.99
N ASN A 538 -0.88 -3.95 -43.77
CA ASN A 538 -0.90 -3.36 -45.11
C ASN A 538 -2.02 -2.33 -45.31
N GLN A 539 -2.55 -1.78 -44.21
CA GLN A 539 -3.68 -0.84 -44.23
C GLN A 539 -3.30 0.52 -44.84
N ASN A 540 -4.26 1.15 -45.51
CA ASN A 540 -4.08 2.49 -46.07
C ASN A 540 -4.12 3.56 -44.97
N LEU A 541 -3.01 4.27 -44.76
CA LEU A 541 -2.87 5.35 -43.77
C LEU A 541 -2.73 6.75 -44.41
N SER A 542 -3.05 6.91 -45.68
CA SER A 542 -2.92 8.19 -46.40
C SER A 542 -3.71 9.36 -45.79
N GLY A 543 -4.75 9.08 -44.99
CA GLY A 543 -5.54 10.09 -44.28
C GLY A 543 -4.91 10.64 -43.00
N TRP A 544 -3.76 10.12 -42.56
CA TRP A 544 -3.08 10.59 -41.36
C TRP A 544 -2.37 11.93 -41.59
N ASN A 545 -2.87 12.99 -40.94
CA ASN A 545 -2.18 14.27 -40.87
C ASN A 545 -1.16 14.24 -39.72
N VAL A 546 0.11 14.04 -40.03
CA VAL A 546 1.20 14.06 -39.04
C VAL A 546 1.77 15.47 -38.93
N ALA A 547 1.67 16.11 -37.75
CA ALA A 547 2.24 17.43 -37.55
C ALA A 547 3.77 17.36 -37.59
N TYR A 548 4.38 18.07 -38.53
CA TYR A 548 5.82 18.28 -38.60
C TYR A 548 6.26 19.22 -37.47
N THR A 549 6.45 18.70 -36.25
CA THR A 549 7.07 19.48 -35.17
C THR A 549 8.59 19.45 -35.35
N THR A 550 9.17 20.64 -35.48
CA THR A 550 10.58 21.00 -35.66
C THR A 550 11.55 20.38 -34.64
N ALA A 551 11.84 19.08 -34.78
CA ALA A 551 12.96 18.42 -34.11
C ALA A 551 13.53 17.26 -34.96
N ARG A 552 14.33 17.67 -35.95
CA ARG A 552 15.31 16.92 -36.78
C ARG A 552 14.77 15.98 -37.87
N PRO A 553 15.33 16.08 -39.09
CA PRO A 553 14.78 15.42 -40.27
C PRO A 553 15.25 13.97 -40.34
N SER A 554 14.35 13.06 -40.72
CA SER A 554 14.72 11.94 -41.58
C SER A 554 13.47 11.36 -42.21
N LEU A 555 13.11 11.86 -43.39
CA LEU A 555 12.48 11.06 -44.44
C LEU A 555 12.67 11.77 -45.79
N MET A 556 13.92 11.93 -46.23
CA MET A 556 14.16 12.09 -47.67
C MET A 556 13.85 10.74 -48.32
N ARG A 557 12.69 10.63 -48.99
CA ARG A 557 12.33 9.42 -49.75
C ARG A 557 13.04 9.46 -51.10
N ILE A 558 14.16 8.75 -51.21
CA ILE A 558 14.80 8.49 -52.51
C ILE A 558 14.11 7.28 -53.16
N LYS A 559 13.42 7.52 -54.29
CA LYS A 559 12.88 6.43 -55.13
C LYS A 559 13.93 6.08 -56.20
N PHE A 560 14.18 4.79 -56.37
CA PHE A 560 14.94 4.26 -57.50
C PHE A 560 13.95 3.60 -58.47
N ALA A 561 13.97 4.01 -59.73
CA ALA A 561 13.27 3.30 -60.81
C ALA A 561 14.32 2.57 -61.66
N VAL A 562 14.08 1.29 -61.93
CA VAL A 562 14.94 0.45 -62.77
C VAL A 562 14.15 0.12 -64.03
N GLY A 563 14.75 0.37 -65.19
CA GLY A 563 14.20 -0.03 -66.49
C GLY A 563 15.22 -0.85 -67.26
N SER A 564 14.72 -1.78 -68.09
CA SER A 564 15.50 -2.51 -69.09
C SER A 564 15.06 -2.09 -70.49
N VAL A 565 15.96 -2.17 -71.46
CA VAL A 565 15.61 -2.05 -72.89
C VAL A 565 15.92 -3.41 -73.52
N LEU A 566 14.90 -4.09 -74.04
CA LEU A 566 15.07 -5.27 -74.88
C LEU A 566 15.51 -4.80 -76.27
N GLY A 567 16.67 -5.27 -76.73
CA GLY A 567 17.25 -4.80 -77.99
C GLY A 567 16.41 -5.20 -79.21
N ARG A 568 16.09 -4.21 -80.06
CA ARG A 568 16.40 -4.23 -81.51
C ARG A 568 16.54 -2.79 -82.05
N ASP A 569 17.63 -2.61 -82.77
CA ASP A 569 18.04 -1.54 -83.70
C ASP A 569 18.46 -0.15 -83.17
N GLU A 570 19.55 0.33 -83.78
CA GLU A 570 20.49 1.30 -83.22
C GLU A 570 20.18 2.77 -83.55
N ASN A 571 19.00 3.12 -84.09
CA ASN A 571 18.77 4.45 -84.66
C ASN A 571 17.37 5.08 -84.46
N SER A 572 16.59 4.67 -83.45
CA SER A 572 15.31 5.34 -83.15
C SER A 572 15.31 6.00 -81.76
N ALA A 573 15.14 7.32 -81.74
CA ALA A 573 14.91 8.08 -80.52
C ALA A 573 13.52 7.77 -79.94
N PHE A 574 13.43 6.87 -78.94
CA PHE A 574 12.23 6.74 -78.11
C PHE A 574 12.56 6.41 -76.64
N LEU A 575 11.68 6.95 -75.78
CA LEU A 575 11.74 6.95 -74.32
C LEU A 575 11.57 5.53 -73.73
N PRO A 576 12.24 5.19 -72.62
CA PRO A 576 12.08 3.90 -71.95
C PRO A 576 10.63 3.63 -71.54
N SER A 577 10.13 2.40 -71.75
CA SER A 577 8.85 1.95 -71.19
C SER A 577 9.04 1.62 -69.71
N TRP A 578 8.41 2.39 -68.83
CA TRP A 578 8.41 2.15 -67.38
C TRP A 578 7.22 1.26 -67.07
N ALA A 579 7.45 -0.02 -66.74
CA ALA A 579 6.39 -0.99 -66.54
C ALA A 579 5.48 -0.63 -65.35
N GLY A 580 4.16 -0.81 -65.55
CA GLY A 580 3.18 -0.97 -64.47
C GLY A 580 3.33 -2.33 -63.77
N PRO A 581 2.51 -2.62 -62.76
CA PRO A 581 2.68 -3.77 -61.87
C PRO A 581 2.20 -5.05 -62.55
N GLU A 582 3.06 -5.68 -63.36
CA GLU A 582 3.09 -7.12 -63.66
C GLU A 582 4.22 -7.34 -64.68
N GLU A 583 5.40 -7.78 -64.20
CA GLU A 583 6.25 -8.81 -64.81
C GLU A 583 7.63 -8.89 -64.11
N ASP A 584 7.96 -10.11 -63.69
CA ASP A 584 9.11 -10.55 -62.91
C ASP A 584 10.43 -10.54 -63.70
N ILE A 585 11.16 -9.40 -63.75
CA ILE A 585 12.50 -9.40 -64.40
C ILE A 585 13.63 -8.86 -63.52
N LEU A 586 13.37 -8.00 -62.52
CA LEU A 586 14.43 -7.44 -61.66
C LEU A 586 13.99 -7.33 -60.19
N GLN A 587 14.75 -7.94 -59.27
CA GLN A 587 14.55 -7.77 -57.83
C GLN A 587 15.61 -6.81 -57.28
N VAL A 588 15.15 -5.70 -56.68
CA VAL A 588 16.01 -4.78 -55.92
C VAL A 588 15.79 -5.03 -54.44
N SER A 589 16.73 -5.69 -53.77
CA SER A 589 16.70 -5.81 -52.31
C SER A 589 17.21 -4.50 -51.69
N ARG A 590 16.33 -3.80 -51.00
CA ARG A 590 16.63 -2.53 -50.33
C ARG A 590 17.09 -2.79 -48.89
N ASN A 591 18.39 -2.69 -48.65
CA ASN A 591 18.93 -2.58 -47.30
C ASN A 591 19.46 -1.16 -47.09
N VAL A 592 18.59 -0.25 -46.67
CA VAL A 592 19.04 1.07 -46.18
C VAL A 592 19.62 0.87 -44.78
N GLY A 593 20.89 0.51 -44.71
CA GLY A 593 21.67 0.53 -43.48
C GLY A 593 22.29 1.91 -43.29
N TYR A 594 22.06 2.53 -42.13
CA TYR A 594 22.83 3.68 -41.67
C TYR A 594 24.08 3.16 -40.97
N ASP A 595 25.27 3.48 -41.47
CA ASP A 595 26.51 3.29 -40.73
C ASP A 595 26.72 4.52 -39.83
N THR A 596 26.59 4.35 -38.52
CA THR A 596 26.76 5.41 -37.52
C THR A 596 28.20 5.55 -37.04
N ASN A 597 29.19 4.90 -37.65
CA ASN A 597 30.59 4.98 -37.23
C ASN A 597 31.42 5.99 -38.06
N ALA A 598 31.03 7.26 -38.03
CA ALA A 598 31.95 8.36 -38.31
C ALA A 598 31.46 9.64 -37.62
N ASN A 599 32.36 10.34 -36.93
CA ASN A 599 32.13 11.64 -36.29
C ASN A 599 31.85 12.80 -37.27
N ASP A 600 31.30 12.55 -38.46
CA ASP A 600 31.01 13.58 -39.46
C ASP A 600 29.59 13.39 -40.02
N ASN A 601 28.64 14.20 -39.54
CA ASN A 601 27.21 14.22 -39.88
C ASN A 601 26.93 14.64 -41.35
N LYS A 602 27.79 14.30 -42.32
CA LYS A 602 27.78 14.86 -43.68
C LYS A 602 27.61 13.84 -44.81
N LEU A 603 27.51 12.55 -44.47
CA LEU A 603 27.53 11.44 -45.43
C LEU A 603 26.36 10.47 -45.19
N LEU A 604 25.53 10.28 -46.20
CA LEU A 604 24.55 9.18 -46.26
C LEU A 604 25.05 8.11 -47.24
N ARG A 605 25.25 6.89 -46.75
CA ARG A 605 25.59 5.72 -47.59
C ARG A 605 24.37 4.81 -47.70
N ILE A 606 23.93 4.55 -48.92
CA ILE A 606 22.82 3.65 -49.21
C ILE A 606 23.35 2.45 -49.96
N LYS A 607 23.21 1.26 -49.35
CA LYS A 607 23.57 -0.02 -49.98
C LYS A 607 22.35 -0.59 -50.70
N PHE A 608 22.52 -0.99 -51.95
CA PHE A 608 21.49 -1.72 -52.69
C PHE A 608 22.13 -2.79 -53.57
N SER A 609 21.37 -3.82 -53.89
CA SER A 609 21.79 -4.84 -54.85
C SER A 609 20.75 -5.03 -55.92
N VAL A 610 21.22 -5.22 -57.14
CA VAL A 610 20.37 -5.47 -58.31
C VAL A 610 20.66 -6.88 -58.79
N VAL A 611 19.62 -7.70 -58.84
CA VAL A 611 19.72 -9.10 -59.27
C VAL A 611 19.01 -9.25 -60.60
N ASN A 612 19.76 -9.61 -61.65
CA ASN A 612 19.20 -9.95 -62.96
C ASN A 612 18.71 -11.40 -62.91
N ARG A 613 17.39 -11.62 -62.94
CA ARG A 613 16.79 -12.96 -62.87
C ARG A 613 16.60 -13.63 -64.24
N ASN A 614 16.92 -12.96 -65.35
CA ASN A 614 16.81 -13.55 -66.68
C ASN A 614 17.94 -13.04 -67.62
N PRO A 615 19.03 -13.81 -67.83
CA PRO A 615 20.20 -13.38 -68.57
C PRO A 615 19.95 -13.48 -70.09
N ILE A 616 19.40 -12.43 -70.68
CA ILE A 616 19.56 -12.23 -72.12
C ILE A 616 20.86 -11.44 -72.32
N ASN A 617 21.76 -11.93 -73.18
CA ASN A 617 23.01 -11.25 -73.50
C ASN A 617 22.75 -9.79 -73.88
N ASN A 618 23.58 -8.88 -73.38
CA ASN A 618 23.52 -7.42 -73.57
C ASN A 618 22.38 -6.68 -72.84
N THR A 619 21.86 -7.21 -71.71
CA THR A 619 20.89 -6.47 -70.88
C THR A 619 21.54 -5.22 -70.27
N LYS A 620 21.07 -4.03 -70.64
CA LYS A 620 21.49 -2.74 -70.06
C LYS A 620 20.56 -2.34 -68.92
N ILE A 621 21.14 -2.02 -67.75
CA ILE A 621 20.41 -1.61 -66.54
C ILE A 621 20.51 -0.09 -66.36
N PHE A 622 19.37 0.60 -66.31
CA PHE A 622 19.32 2.04 -66.06
C PHE A 622 18.87 2.33 -64.63
N LEU A 623 19.58 3.21 -63.92
CA LEU A 623 19.26 3.62 -62.55
C LEU A 623 18.88 5.11 -62.51
N LYS A 624 17.60 5.43 -62.32
CA LYS A 624 17.18 6.81 -62.04
C LYS A 624 16.99 7.05 -60.55
N THR A 625 17.62 8.09 -60.04
CA THR A 625 17.44 8.61 -58.69
C THR A 625 16.48 9.79 -58.70
N TYR A 626 15.40 9.68 -57.93
CA TYR A 626 14.44 10.76 -57.71
C TYR A 626 14.59 11.31 -56.29
N VAL A 627 14.61 12.63 -56.18
CA VAL A 627 14.39 13.38 -54.95
C VAL A 627 13.06 14.14 -55.17
N THR A 628 12.23 14.28 -54.14
CA THR A 628 10.77 14.54 -54.21
C THR A 628 10.28 15.59 -55.24
N GLU A 629 9.05 15.32 -55.73
CA GLU A 629 8.19 16.10 -56.65
C GLU A 629 8.88 16.96 -57.73
N GLY A 630 9.31 16.29 -58.81
CA GLY A 630 9.46 16.91 -60.14
C GLY A 630 10.88 17.01 -60.68
N TYR A 631 11.92 16.89 -59.85
CA TYR A 631 13.31 16.92 -60.34
C TYR A 631 13.89 15.53 -60.59
N VAL A 632 14.24 15.27 -61.85
CA VAL A 632 14.94 14.07 -62.29
C VAL A 632 16.43 14.37 -62.33
N ILE A 633 17.23 13.65 -61.55
CA ILE A 633 18.69 13.61 -61.75
C ILE A 633 18.97 12.33 -62.54
N PRO A 634 19.10 12.41 -63.87
CA PRO A 634 19.43 11.23 -64.67
C PRO A 634 20.89 10.86 -64.38
N THR A 635 21.08 9.64 -63.93
CA THR A 635 22.40 9.08 -63.71
C THR A 635 22.49 7.79 -64.53
N THR A 636 23.35 7.75 -65.55
CA THR A 636 23.46 6.57 -66.42
C THR A 636 24.60 5.70 -65.94
N VAL A 637 24.30 4.49 -65.49
CA VAL A 637 25.29 3.47 -65.16
C VAL A 637 25.27 2.44 -66.28
N TYR A 638 26.42 2.16 -66.88
CA TYR A 638 26.56 1.15 -67.92
C TYR A 638 27.24 -0.08 -67.33
N GLN A 639 26.60 -1.24 -67.39
CA GLN A 639 27.28 -2.50 -67.10
C GLN A 639 26.69 -3.64 -67.91
N ASP A 640 27.56 -4.42 -68.53
CA ASP A 640 27.24 -5.61 -69.31
C ASP A 640 27.10 -6.82 -68.37
N THR A 641 25.91 -7.40 -68.28
CA THR A 641 25.63 -8.54 -67.40
C THR A 641 25.49 -9.81 -68.23
N SER A 642 26.62 -10.40 -68.63
CA SER A 642 26.67 -11.70 -69.31
C SER A 642 26.63 -12.90 -68.35
N ASN A 643 26.49 -12.69 -67.02
CA ASN A 643 26.45 -13.76 -66.02
C ASN A 643 25.22 -13.65 -65.07
N PRO A 644 24.29 -14.63 -65.07
CA PRO A 644 23.02 -14.58 -64.31
C PRO A 644 23.12 -14.68 -62.79
N ASN A 645 24.25 -15.10 -62.23
CA ASN A 645 24.32 -15.48 -60.81
C ASN A 645 25.16 -14.53 -59.93
N VAL A 646 25.48 -13.33 -60.41
CA VAL A 646 26.25 -12.36 -59.64
C VAL A 646 25.32 -11.30 -59.05
N ASN A 647 25.13 -11.34 -57.73
CA ASN A 647 24.51 -10.26 -56.97
C ASN A 647 25.42 -9.04 -57.01
N ASN A 648 25.17 -8.11 -57.94
CA ASN A 648 25.95 -6.88 -58.00
C ASN A 648 25.46 -5.93 -56.91
N ILE A 649 26.34 -5.69 -55.93
CA ILE A 649 26.12 -4.76 -54.83
C ILE A 649 26.67 -3.39 -55.23
N TYR A 650 25.88 -2.34 -55.07
CA TYR A 650 26.27 -0.96 -55.33
C TYR A 650 26.06 -0.11 -54.09
N TYR A 651 26.83 0.98 -54.01
CA TYR A 651 26.69 1.99 -52.98
C TYR A 651 26.37 3.34 -53.61
N ALA A 652 25.29 3.98 -53.16
CA ALA A 652 25.06 5.39 -53.41
C ALA A 652 25.58 6.20 -52.22
N ILE A 653 26.49 7.14 -52.48
CA ILE A 653 27.02 8.06 -51.47
C ILE A 653 26.48 9.46 -51.75
N VAL A 654 25.75 10.01 -50.79
CA VAL A 654 25.17 11.36 -50.86
C VAL A 654 25.90 12.25 -49.86
N ASN A 655 26.53 13.31 -50.38
CA ASN A 655 27.21 14.34 -49.58
C ASN A 655 26.35 15.59 -49.51
N PHE A 656 26.27 16.20 -48.34
CA PHE A 656 25.53 17.44 -48.10
C PHE A 656 26.48 18.63 -47.88
N TYR A 657 26.04 19.84 -48.21
CA TYR A 657 26.66 21.08 -47.75
C TYR A 657 26.45 21.27 -46.23
N PRO A 658 27.32 22.04 -45.54
CA PRO A 658 27.03 22.52 -44.20
C PRO A 658 25.70 23.27 -44.18
N VAL A 659 24.95 23.11 -43.09
CA VAL A 659 23.66 23.76 -42.87
C VAL A 659 23.81 25.27 -43.02
N ASN A 660 23.02 25.91 -43.87
CA ASN A 660 23.02 27.37 -43.98
C ASN A 660 22.43 28.01 -42.70
N ASN A 661 22.53 29.32 -42.54
CA ASN A 661 22.02 30.03 -41.35
C ASN A 661 20.50 29.91 -41.14
N GLN A 662 19.78 29.23 -42.05
CA GLN A 662 18.34 28.98 -41.99
C GLN A 662 17.99 27.51 -41.68
N GLY A 663 18.97 26.63 -41.48
CA GLY A 663 18.71 25.24 -41.09
C GLY A 663 18.58 24.24 -42.24
N GLU A 664 18.84 24.66 -43.49
CA GLU A 664 18.58 23.84 -44.67
C GLU A 664 19.83 23.05 -45.14
N HIS A 665 19.61 21.80 -45.57
CA HIS A 665 20.65 20.93 -46.14
C HIS A 665 20.57 20.93 -47.67
N GLN A 666 21.62 21.42 -48.36
CA GLN A 666 21.74 21.28 -49.83
C GLN A 666 22.58 20.05 -50.21
N ILE A 667 22.22 19.35 -51.29
CA ILE A 667 22.97 18.18 -51.77
C ILE A 667 24.20 18.65 -52.56
N ARG A 668 25.40 18.33 -52.06
CA ARG A 668 26.68 18.68 -52.69
C ARG A 668 27.03 17.73 -53.82
N THR A 669 26.99 16.42 -53.56
CA THR A 669 27.23 15.40 -54.59
C THR A 669 26.46 14.11 -54.36
N ILE A 670 26.05 13.42 -55.43
CA ILE A 670 25.62 12.02 -55.40
C ILE A 670 26.61 11.19 -56.22
N LYS A 671 27.17 10.13 -55.62
CA LYS A 671 28.08 9.19 -56.27
C LYS A 671 27.52 7.76 -56.27
N ILE A 672 27.75 7.00 -57.32
CA ILE A 672 27.45 5.55 -57.35
C ILE A 672 28.76 4.77 -57.49
N LEU A 673 29.02 3.84 -56.57
CA LEU A 673 30.26 3.05 -56.50
C LEU A 673 29.99 1.55 -56.61
N SER A 674 31.01 0.80 -57.03
CA SER A 674 31.09 -0.66 -56.97
C SER A 674 31.11 -1.19 -55.53
N ALA A 675 30.84 -2.49 -55.38
CA ALA A 675 30.77 -3.17 -54.08
C ALA A 675 32.04 -3.04 -53.22
N ASP A 676 33.20 -2.87 -53.85
CA ASP A 676 34.52 -2.69 -53.23
C ASP A 676 34.90 -1.21 -53.03
N GLY A 677 34.06 -0.28 -53.48
CA GLY A 677 34.27 1.16 -53.38
C GLY A 677 35.36 1.74 -54.29
N GLN A 678 35.97 0.93 -55.17
CA GLN A 678 37.12 1.31 -56.00
C GLN A 678 36.71 1.94 -57.34
N THR A 679 35.57 1.56 -57.90
CA THR A 679 35.10 2.05 -59.21
C THR A 679 33.91 2.99 -59.04
N GLU A 680 34.06 4.23 -59.53
CA GLU A 680 33.00 5.24 -59.53
C GLU A 680 32.27 5.24 -60.87
N PHE A 681 30.98 4.94 -60.85
CA PHE A 681 30.15 4.85 -62.05
C PHE A 681 29.51 6.19 -62.45
N SER A 682 29.38 7.12 -61.51
CA SER A 682 28.84 8.47 -61.77
C SER A 682 29.02 9.40 -60.57
N THR A 683 29.16 10.71 -60.85
CA THR A 683 29.09 11.79 -59.87
C THR A 683 28.31 12.98 -60.44
N ASN A 684 27.31 13.47 -59.70
CA ASN A 684 26.65 14.75 -59.98
C ASN A 684 26.97 15.76 -58.88
N THR A 685 27.32 17.00 -59.24
CA THR A 685 27.71 18.09 -58.34
C THR A 685 26.69 19.25 -58.38
N ASN A 686 26.41 19.86 -57.22
CA ASN A 686 25.62 21.11 -57.05
C ASN A 686 24.15 21.04 -57.48
N VAL A 687 23.37 20.17 -56.84
CA VAL A 687 21.92 20.07 -57.11
C VAL A 687 21.18 21.11 -56.26
N ASN A 688 20.66 22.16 -56.90
CA ASN A 688 19.92 23.23 -56.24
C ASN A 688 18.42 22.88 -56.22
N LEU A 689 17.91 22.51 -55.04
CA LEU A 689 16.48 22.32 -54.78
C LEU A 689 16.00 23.66 -54.20
N GLY A 690 15.12 24.38 -54.91
CA GLY A 690 14.70 25.73 -54.55
C GLY A 690 14.04 25.86 -53.15
N PRO A 691 13.78 27.10 -52.69
CA PRO A 691 13.41 27.40 -51.30
C PRO A 691 12.02 26.91 -50.85
N GLU A 692 11.22 26.29 -51.74
CA GLU A 692 9.86 25.85 -51.43
C GLU A 692 9.76 24.43 -50.85
N TYR A 693 10.90 23.74 -50.67
CA TYR A 693 10.92 22.30 -50.31
C TYR A 693 11.90 21.97 -49.18
N SER A 694 12.06 22.89 -48.21
CA SER A 694 12.86 22.71 -46.99
C SER A 694 12.19 21.87 -45.90
#